data_AF-A0A562KZ63-F1
#
_entry.id   AF-A0A562KZ63-F1
#
_cell.length_a   1.000
_cell.length_b   1.000
_cell.length_c   1.000
_cell.angle_alpha   90.00
_cell.angle_beta   90.00
_cell.angle_gamma   90.00
#
_symmetry.space_group_name_H-M   'P 1'
#
loop_
_entity.id
_entity.type
_entity.pdbx_description
1 polymer ?
#
loop_
_entity_poly.entity_id
_entity_poly.type
_entity_poly.pdbx_seq_one_letter_code
_entity_poly.pdbx_strand_id
1 'polypeptide(L)'
;MAINDGSANAPVGTPQLPNLLDSYGANRPGWNVAGVDYHVGTPSGLALKNPATISMAGVSVNTANHTVTVTGSNVTLDGYDFSLNGGWGVVVQGAGTKILNSNFQVGSNGLKPILATDSSSNLTVMYSTLDGNNNGNVSGLIENRGSGTLTVEYSWLKNAGGDMIQMHNGGKSAGLVVEYNLIQNAGMASGAHGDYTEFMDGPFTATIMYNTTTQNGGASQGFMVEPDIGSSPGTIVSGEIGNNVFTGSVNAFTGVTVADIQNTFTVHDNYFDPSSSSSGLAFGGVRGGPNDSTSKSIYIHNVNMKTGAVLQDANAPTSPTSPTSPTPPTGSTAPTIASISNDSGTAGDRITNDSTLELKGKAAAGSTVKVYDGTTQLGSATADSSGNWDYITKVLTDAKHTLTATATNSSGQTSAASSAVVVTVDTKAPTAPTIVSNKVNTANQVVMSGNAEASSVVKVFDGTTQIGTATANSSGVWAYTSAALAVGAHSLTAKATDVAGNTSAASAVVTASVTSTSPTAPTTPTTPTTPTTPTSPTAGTVIESAGATRLVESGDKFYLNTSTGTGPTLKKGGVAFVDGSDGTWAPIAAEKTATGYVVGWKEASSGLYTAWNTDSNGNYLSHVSSLTGSTSGGAVSGANSGLKSLETTFHQDLNGDGQIGTSTTSTPTSPTSPTSPTSPAAGTVIESAGATRLVESGDKYYLNGSTGTGPTLKHGGADFIEGSDHTWAPIAAEKTATGYQVVWKEASTGQYTAWNTDNNGNYVSHLSSLTGSTKGGSVSGSNSGLKSLETSFHQDLNGDGQVGTATSSTSSTQLAATSSSTSSNVQTSTSGNDAFVGTTKADTFSFAANFGNDVIKDFTASGPAHDTIQFSKSVFDSFASVLSHATQSGQDVVIATGGDTLTLKNMKVGSLTSQDFHFA
;
A
#
# COMPACT_ATOMS: atom_id res chain seq x y z
N MET A 1 22.85 -13.68 -0.23
CA MET A 1 23.23 -14.06 -1.61
C MET A 1 22.52 -15.34 -1.92
N ALA A 2 21.94 -15.54 -3.11
CA ALA A 2 21.17 -16.76 -3.40
C ALA A 2 21.94 -17.60 -4.44
N ILE A 3 22.25 -18.85 -4.08
CA ILE A 3 22.66 -19.85 -5.06
C ILE A 3 21.43 -20.40 -5.77
N ASN A 4 21.48 -20.37 -7.11
CA ASN A 4 20.61 -21.13 -7.99
C ASN A 4 21.38 -22.34 -8.54
N ASP A 5 21.50 -23.42 -7.76
CA ASP A 5 22.07 -24.70 -8.21
C ASP A 5 21.04 -25.58 -8.93
N GLY A 6 19.87 -25.04 -9.26
CA GLY A 6 18.77 -25.79 -9.85
C GLY A 6 17.99 -26.66 -8.85
N SER A 7 18.22 -26.55 -7.54
CA SER A 7 17.32 -27.11 -6.54
C SER A 7 16.06 -26.24 -6.37
N ALA A 8 14.90 -26.87 -6.18
CA ALA A 8 13.56 -26.28 -6.35
C ALA A 8 13.11 -25.27 -5.27
N ASN A 9 14.03 -24.67 -4.50
CA ASN A 9 13.70 -23.82 -3.33
C ASN A 9 14.41 -22.43 -3.32
N ALA A 10 14.89 -21.90 -4.44
CA ALA A 10 15.38 -20.53 -4.49
C ALA A 10 14.22 -19.49 -4.57
N PRO A 11 14.16 -18.45 -3.72
CA PRO A 11 13.08 -17.46 -3.75
C PRO A 11 13.11 -16.60 -5.02
N VAL A 12 11.93 -16.46 -5.66
CA VAL A 12 11.71 -15.58 -6.82
C VAL A 12 11.84 -14.11 -6.38
N GLY A 13 12.73 -13.34 -7.02
CA GLY A 13 12.89 -11.89 -6.79
C GLY A 13 14.08 -11.44 -5.94
N THR A 14 15.10 -12.28 -5.74
CA THR A 14 16.35 -11.84 -5.10
C THR A 14 17.18 -10.94 -6.03
N PRO A 15 17.71 -9.79 -5.56
CA PRO A 15 18.72 -9.05 -6.30
C PRO A 15 19.94 -9.93 -6.50
N GLN A 16 20.39 -10.04 -7.74
CA GLN A 16 21.57 -10.78 -8.10
C GLN A 16 22.74 -9.75 -8.29
N LEU A 17 24.04 -10.06 -8.16
CA LEU A 17 25.14 -9.11 -8.41
C LEU A 17 25.73 -9.27 -9.83
N PRO A 18 25.78 -8.24 -10.69
CA PRO A 18 26.60 -8.28 -11.89
C PRO A 18 28.08 -7.97 -11.58
N ASN A 19 29.00 -8.70 -12.21
CA ASN A 19 30.39 -8.30 -12.45
C ASN A 19 31.41 -8.37 -11.28
N LEU A 20 31.13 -9.06 -10.16
CA LEU A 20 32.18 -9.22 -9.12
C LEU A 20 33.29 -10.21 -9.52
N LEU A 21 33.12 -11.02 -10.57
CA LEU A 21 34.01 -12.13 -10.94
C LEU A 21 34.32 -12.26 -12.45
N ASP A 22 34.09 -11.22 -13.26
CA ASP A 22 34.22 -11.25 -14.73
C ASP A 22 35.62 -11.59 -15.28
N SER A 23 36.60 -11.89 -14.43
CA SER A 23 37.94 -12.30 -14.82
C SER A 23 38.42 -13.66 -14.29
N TYR A 24 37.54 -14.56 -13.82
CA TYR A 24 37.95 -15.89 -13.33
C TYR A 24 37.44 -17.09 -14.16
N GLY A 25 38.07 -17.32 -15.31
CA GLY A 25 38.42 -18.67 -15.80
C GLY A 25 37.41 -19.47 -16.64
N ALA A 26 37.87 -19.91 -17.82
CA ALA A 26 37.12 -20.44 -18.96
C ALA A 26 36.39 -21.81 -18.84
N ASN A 27 36.11 -22.34 -17.63
CA ASN A 27 35.45 -23.65 -17.48
C ASN A 27 34.51 -23.73 -16.27
N ARG A 28 33.41 -22.96 -16.25
CA ARG A 28 32.27 -23.20 -15.36
C ARG A 28 30.93 -23.14 -16.12
N PRO A 29 29.88 -23.85 -15.67
CA PRO A 29 28.52 -23.72 -16.22
C PRO A 29 28.11 -22.25 -16.16
N GLY A 30 27.30 -21.75 -17.10
CA GLY A 30 26.95 -20.32 -17.14
C GLY A 30 26.11 -19.90 -15.94
N TRP A 31 26.71 -19.18 -14.98
CA TRP A 31 26.00 -18.48 -13.91
C TRP A 31 25.97 -16.99 -14.27
N ASN A 32 24.83 -16.51 -14.76
CA ASN A 32 24.54 -15.08 -14.88
C ASN A 32 23.68 -14.66 -13.67
N VAL A 33 24.14 -13.65 -12.95
CA VAL A 33 23.57 -13.15 -11.69
C VAL A 33 23.41 -11.62 -11.89
N ALA A 34 22.18 -11.06 -11.93
CA ALA A 34 21.78 -9.67 -12.23
C ALA A 34 21.23 -8.72 -11.09
N GLY A 35 21.90 -7.58 -10.86
CA GLY A 35 21.49 -6.34 -10.14
C GLY A 35 20.94 -6.32 -8.68
N VAL A 36 21.78 -5.96 -7.69
CA VAL A 36 21.79 -4.75 -6.80
C VAL A 36 23.19 -4.68 -6.14
N ASP A 37 23.98 -3.65 -6.46
CA ASP A 37 25.18 -3.31 -5.70
C ASP A 37 24.75 -2.53 -4.45
N TYR A 38 24.93 -3.09 -3.25
CA TYR A 38 24.98 -2.24 -2.06
C TYR A 38 26.27 -1.44 -2.14
N HIS A 39 26.16 -0.12 -1.95
CA HIS A 39 27.35 0.72 -1.85
C HIS A 39 28.13 0.29 -0.60
N VAL A 40 29.29 -0.36 -0.82
CA VAL A 40 30.20 -0.79 0.25
C VAL A 40 31.42 0.11 0.27
N GLY A 41 31.88 0.41 1.48
CA GLY A 41 32.97 1.36 1.69
C GLY A 41 32.51 2.81 1.56
N THR A 42 33.47 3.73 1.42
CA THR A 42 33.18 5.17 1.39
C THR A 42 32.39 5.56 0.14
N PRO A 43 31.27 6.31 0.27
CA PRO A 43 30.48 6.80 -0.87
C PRO A 43 31.32 7.50 -1.93
N SER A 44 31.18 7.05 -3.18
CA SER A 44 31.86 7.68 -4.31
C SER A 44 31.41 9.14 -4.46
N GLY A 45 32.37 10.04 -4.67
CA GLY A 45 32.11 11.47 -4.79
C GLY A 45 31.91 12.21 -3.46
N LEU A 46 31.98 11.52 -2.31
CA LEU A 46 31.95 12.19 -1.01
C LEU A 46 33.26 12.97 -0.79
N ALA A 47 33.13 14.27 -0.50
CA ALA A 47 34.27 15.10 -0.11
C ALA A 47 34.69 14.79 1.33
N LEU A 48 35.82 14.10 1.47
CA LEU A 48 36.36 13.73 2.78
C LEU A 48 37.20 14.85 3.40
N LYS A 49 37.12 14.97 4.73
CA LYS A 49 37.83 15.98 5.52
C LYS A 49 39.19 15.45 5.99
N ASN A 50 40.16 16.35 6.09
CA ASN A 50 41.47 16.03 6.66
C ASN A 50 41.35 15.78 8.19
N PRO A 51 41.81 14.63 8.73
CA PRO A 51 41.75 14.34 10.16
C PRO A 51 42.45 15.38 11.05
N ALA A 52 43.46 16.07 10.53
CA ALA A 52 44.17 17.13 11.25
C ALA A 52 43.28 18.32 11.64
N THR A 53 42.11 18.47 10.99
CA THR A 53 41.18 19.58 11.26
C THR A 53 40.07 19.22 12.25
N ILE A 54 40.07 17.99 12.78
CA ILE A 54 39.07 17.56 13.76
C ILE A 54 39.17 18.45 15.01
N SER A 55 38.08 19.14 15.30
CA SER A 55 37.90 19.97 16.49
C SER A 55 36.53 19.69 17.07
N MET A 56 36.43 18.66 17.91
CA MET A 56 35.19 18.26 18.56
C MET A 56 35.43 17.87 20.02
N ALA A 57 34.42 18.06 20.87
CA ALA A 57 34.50 17.71 22.28
C ALA A 57 34.76 16.21 22.46
N GLY A 58 35.69 15.86 23.35
CA GLY A 58 36.05 14.47 23.61
C GLY A 58 36.90 13.82 22.52
N VAL A 59 37.39 14.57 21.52
CA VAL A 59 38.36 14.07 20.54
C VAL A 59 39.62 14.90 20.57
N SER A 60 40.76 14.23 20.56
CA SER A 60 42.08 14.86 20.46
C SER A 60 42.80 14.37 19.21
N VAL A 61 43.55 15.27 18.58
CA VAL A 61 44.29 15.01 17.34
C VAL A 61 45.77 15.23 17.61
N ASN A 62 46.56 14.19 17.40
CA ASN A 62 48.02 14.27 17.41
C ASN A 62 48.53 14.21 15.97
N THR A 63 48.80 15.39 15.40
CA THR A 63 49.28 15.54 14.03
C THR A 63 50.71 15.05 13.83
N ALA A 64 51.53 14.97 14.88
CA ALA A 64 52.90 14.48 14.77
C ALA A 64 52.94 12.94 14.63
N ASN A 65 52.02 12.27 15.33
CA ASN A 65 51.91 10.81 15.31
C ASN A 65 50.82 10.31 14.35
N HIS A 66 50.07 11.19 13.67
CA HIS A 66 48.88 10.87 12.88
C HIS A 66 47.88 9.98 13.66
N THR A 67 47.55 10.39 14.89
CA THR A 67 46.58 9.66 15.72
C THR A 67 45.41 10.55 16.11
N VAL A 68 44.20 10.03 15.99
CA VAL A 68 42.97 10.63 16.53
C VAL A 68 42.50 9.80 17.71
N THR A 69 42.36 10.39 18.89
CA THR A 69 41.91 9.70 20.10
C THR A 69 40.53 10.19 20.53
N VAL A 70 39.56 9.28 20.58
CA VAL A 70 38.17 9.52 20.97
C VAL A 70 37.96 9.10 22.41
N THR A 71 37.84 10.08 23.32
CA THR A 71 37.58 9.89 24.76
C THR A 71 36.12 10.18 25.14
N GLY A 72 35.42 10.98 24.34
CA GLY A 72 34.02 11.34 24.58
C GLY A 72 33.06 10.20 24.25
N SER A 73 31.94 10.18 24.95
CA SER A 73 30.84 9.24 24.65
C SER A 73 30.00 9.73 23.47
N ASN A 74 29.47 8.80 22.68
CA ASN A 74 28.59 9.00 21.52
C ASN A 74 29.19 9.91 20.44
N VAL A 75 30.51 9.91 20.30
CA VAL A 75 31.21 10.67 19.27
C VAL A 75 31.02 10.02 17.91
N THR A 76 30.74 10.83 16.89
CA THR A 76 30.64 10.38 15.49
C THR A 76 31.73 11.03 14.64
N LEU A 77 32.60 10.20 14.07
CA LEU A 77 33.58 10.58 13.07
C LEU A 77 33.01 10.24 11.69
N ASP A 78 32.42 11.23 11.01
CA ASP A 78 31.75 11.04 9.73
C ASP A 78 32.46 11.82 8.60
N GLY A 79 32.80 11.13 7.51
CA GLY A 79 33.34 11.76 6.30
C GLY A 79 34.79 12.24 6.42
N TYR A 80 35.70 11.43 6.99
CA TYR A 80 37.12 11.78 7.13
C TYR A 80 38.02 10.88 6.27
N ASP A 81 39.10 11.47 5.76
CA ASP A 81 40.14 10.77 5.02
C ASP A 81 41.35 10.47 5.90
N PHE A 82 41.24 9.40 6.68
CA PHE A 82 42.34 8.86 7.48
C PHE A 82 43.44 8.21 6.64
N SER A 83 43.33 8.15 5.31
CA SER A 83 44.44 7.66 4.46
C SER A 83 45.55 8.71 4.26
N LEU A 84 45.26 10.00 4.49
CA LEU A 84 46.17 11.10 4.19
C LEU A 84 47.51 11.03 4.95
N ASN A 85 48.56 11.54 4.31
CA ASN A 85 49.90 11.74 4.90
C ASN A 85 50.55 10.46 5.46
N GLY A 86 50.34 9.32 4.82
CA GLY A 86 50.88 8.05 5.31
C GLY A 86 50.09 7.49 6.48
N GLY A 87 48.75 7.62 6.43
CA GLY A 87 47.80 6.91 7.26
C GLY A 87 47.61 7.49 8.66
N TRP A 88 46.37 7.51 9.14
CA TRP A 88 46.00 7.88 10.50
C TRP A 88 45.41 6.68 11.24
N GLY A 89 45.76 6.56 12.52
CA GLY A 89 45.11 5.63 13.43
C GLY A 89 44.03 6.33 14.25
N VAL A 90 42.88 5.66 14.42
CA VAL A 90 41.81 6.11 15.33
C VAL A 90 41.82 5.22 16.58
N VAL A 91 42.10 5.83 17.73
CA VAL A 91 42.09 5.17 19.05
C VAL A 91 40.78 5.52 19.76
N VAL A 92 39.94 4.53 19.99
CA VAL A 92 38.63 4.68 20.64
C VAL A 92 38.74 4.29 22.12
N GLN A 93 38.38 5.23 23.00
CA GLN A 93 38.35 5.07 24.45
C GLN A 93 36.96 5.36 25.03
N GLY A 94 36.14 6.15 24.34
CA GLY A 94 34.76 6.49 24.72
C GLY A 94 33.72 5.44 24.32
N ALA A 95 32.55 5.52 24.96
CA ALA A 95 31.43 4.63 24.67
C ALA A 95 30.59 5.12 23.47
N GLY A 96 30.02 4.23 22.65
CA GLY A 96 29.07 4.58 21.59
C GLY A 96 29.70 5.31 20.40
N THR A 97 31.00 5.10 20.15
CA THR A 97 31.69 5.79 19.06
C THR A 97 31.23 5.25 17.71
N LYS A 98 30.96 6.15 16.77
CA LYS A 98 30.60 5.81 15.39
C LYS A 98 31.64 6.36 14.41
N ILE A 99 32.06 5.54 13.46
CA ILE A 99 32.96 5.91 12.37
C ILE A 99 32.21 5.62 11.08
N LEU A 100 31.84 6.69 10.36
CA LEU A 100 30.95 6.62 9.20
C LEU A 100 31.63 7.23 7.99
N ASN A 101 31.33 6.71 6.80
CA ASN A 101 31.70 7.30 5.51
C ASN A 101 33.19 7.70 5.42
N SER A 102 34.09 6.94 6.03
CA SER A 102 35.48 7.34 6.22
C SER A 102 36.44 6.40 5.52
N ASN A 103 37.56 6.94 5.04
CA ASN A 103 38.58 6.17 4.33
C ASN A 103 39.82 6.03 5.20
N PHE A 104 40.40 4.83 5.26
CA PHE A 104 41.60 4.53 6.02
C PHE A 104 42.62 3.83 5.14
N GLN A 105 43.88 4.12 5.39
CA GLN A 105 45.00 3.36 4.88
C GLN A 105 46.03 3.15 6.00
N VAL A 106 46.52 1.92 6.18
CA VAL A 106 47.73 1.70 6.98
C VAL A 106 48.88 2.34 6.23
N GLY A 107 49.42 3.43 6.78
CA GLY A 107 50.58 4.05 6.17
C GLY A 107 51.89 3.68 6.85
N SER A 108 52.96 4.36 6.47
CA SER A 108 54.34 4.03 6.85
C SER A 108 54.63 4.16 8.35
N ASN A 109 53.68 4.66 9.13
CA ASN A 109 53.76 4.77 10.60
C ASN A 109 53.39 3.49 11.35
N GLY A 110 52.85 2.46 10.65
CA GLY A 110 52.51 1.18 11.25
C GLY A 110 51.34 1.24 12.24
N LEU A 111 50.54 2.31 12.21
CA LEU A 111 49.34 2.41 13.06
C LEU A 111 48.23 1.49 12.56
N LYS A 112 47.48 0.92 13.51
CA LYS A 112 46.20 0.28 13.20
C LYS A 112 45.20 1.34 12.75
N PRO A 113 44.40 1.09 11.69
CA PRO A 113 43.35 2.00 11.27
C PRO A 113 42.40 2.33 12.42
N ILE A 114 41.92 1.31 13.13
CA ILE A 114 41.02 1.46 14.27
C ILE A 114 41.48 0.57 15.43
N LEU A 115 41.69 1.18 16.60
CA LEU A 115 41.98 0.51 17.86
C LEU A 115 40.98 0.95 18.92
N ALA A 116 40.02 0.10 19.26
CA ALA A 116 39.18 0.26 20.43
C ALA A 116 39.88 -0.31 21.66
N THR A 117 40.14 0.53 22.65
CA THR A 117 40.86 0.18 23.88
C THR A 117 39.93 -0.44 24.92
N ASP A 118 40.51 -0.97 25.99
CA ASP A 118 39.80 -1.61 27.09
C ASP A 118 38.74 -0.75 27.78
N SER A 119 38.86 0.59 27.69
CA SER A 119 37.89 1.53 28.28
C SER A 119 36.70 1.82 27.36
N SER A 120 36.81 1.47 26.08
CA SER A 120 35.74 1.73 25.11
C SER A 120 34.58 0.76 25.30
N SER A 121 33.42 1.17 24.78
CA SER A 121 32.30 0.25 24.60
C SER A 121 31.43 0.67 23.42
N ASN A 122 30.78 -0.29 22.76
CA ASN A 122 29.89 -0.05 21.62
C ASN A 122 30.55 0.78 20.50
N LEU A 123 31.26 0.12 19.59
CA LEU A 123 31.88 0.75 18.43
C LEU A 123 31.10 0.40 17.17
N THR A 124 30.76 1.40 16.36
CA THR A 124 30.12 1.20 15.05
C THR A 124 31.02 1.74 13.94
N VAL A 125 31.26 0.94 12.91
CA VAL A 125 31.99 1.31 11.69
C VAL A 125 31.08 1.03 10.50
N MET A 126 30.70 2.05 9.73
CA MET A 126 29.82 1.86 8.58
C MET A 126 30.26 2.67 7.37
N TYR A 127 29.92 2.16 6.17
CA TYR A 127 30.21 2.82 4.89
C TYR A 127 31.68 3.29 4.79
N SER A 128 32.61 2.52 5.35
CA SER A 128 34.00 2.93 5.49
C SER A 128 34.92 2.00 4.72
N THR A 129 35.94 2.56 4.09
CA THR A 129 36.96 1.79 3.38
C THR A 129 38.21 1.71 4.25
N LEU A 130 38.66 0.49 4.57
CA LEU A 130 39.86 0.26 5.37
C LEU A 130 40.86 -0.56 4.55
N ASP A 131 41.99 0.04 4.19
CA ASP A 131 43.03 -0.59 3.38
C ASP A 131 44.31 -0.81 4.20
N GLY A 132 44.67 -2.07 4.45
CA GLY A 132 45.93 -2.42 5.11
C GLY A 132 47.17 -2.27 4.22
N ASN A 133 46.98 -1.96 2.93
CA ASN A 133 48.05 -1.73 1.97
C ASN A 133 49.04 -2.92 1.83
N ASN A 134 48.58 -4.13 2.14
CA ASN A 134 49.37 -5.38 2.20
C ASN A 134 50.58 -5.28 3.16
N ASN A 135 50.54 -4.39 4.15
CA ASN A 135 51.61 -4.24 5.12
C ASN A 135 51.51 -5.37 6.16
N GLY A 136 52.32 -6.42 6.00
CA GLY A 136 52.35 -7.57 6.91
C GLY A 136 52.78 -7.29 8.36
N ASN A 137 52.90 -6.01 8.76
CA ASN A 137 53.23 -5.60 10.13
C ASN A 137 52.00 -5.22 10.98
N VAL A 138 50.81 -5.10 10.39
CA VAL A 138 49.57 -4.88 11.15
C VAL A 138 48.88 -6.20 11.40
N SER A 139 48.68 -6.55 12.67
CA SER A 139 47.93 -7.75 13.03
C SER A 139 46.42 -7.59 12.78
N GLY A 140 45.92 -6.37 12.55
CA GLY A 140 44.65 -6.19 11.86
C GLY A 140 44.15 -4.76 11.63
N LEU A 141 43.04 -4.63 10.88
CA LEU A 141 42.47 -3.32 10.50
C LEU A 141 41.62 -2.71 11.62
N ILE A 142 40.86 -3.55 12.32
CA ILE A 142 40.06 -3.18 13.47
C ILE A 142 40.47 -4.09 14.61
N GLU A 143 40.97 -3.52 15.69
CA GLU A 143 41.18 -4.24 16.95
C GLU A 143 40.22 -3.70 18.01
N ASN A 144 39.38 -4.56 18.56
CA ASN A 144 38.45 -4.21 19.63
C ASN A 144 38.81 -4.90 20.94
N ARG A 145 39.22 -4.08 21.91
CA ARG A 145 39.45 -4.47 23.31
C ARG A 145 38.36 -3.99 24.27
N GLY A 146 37.40 -3.24 23.73
CA GLY A 146 36.29 -2.66 24.47
C GLY A 146 35.12 -3.62 24.64
N SER A 147 34.27 -3.30 25.61
CA SER A 147 33.06 -4.06 25.95
C SER A 147 31.84 -3.68 25.08
N GLY A 148 30.73 -4.40 25.21
CA GLY A 148 29.55 -4.13 24.38
C GLY A 148 29.77 -4.58 22.93
N THR A 149 29.07 -3.97 21.97
CA THR A 149 29.02 -4.49 20.59
C THR A 149 29.96 -3.75 19.65
N LEU A 150 30.81 -4.48 18.93
CA LEU A 150 31.42 -3.99 17.69
C LEU A 150 30.47 -4.27 16.52
N THR A 151 30.09 -3.24 15.79
CA THR A 151 29.29 -3.32 14.56
C THR A 151 30.12 -2.83 13.38
N VAL A 152 30.24 -3.65 12.34
CA VAL A 152 30.91 -3.32 11.07
C VAL A 152 29.97 -3.65 9.93
N GLU A 153 29.45 -2.62 9.25
CA GLU A 153 28.45 -2.81 8.20
C GLU A 153 28.73 -2.00 6.95
N TYR A 154 28.32 -2.52 5.79
CA TYR A 154 28.45 -1.82 4.49
C TYR A 154 29.86 -1.27 4.22
N SER A 155 30.88 -1.90 4.79
CA SER A 155 32.26 -1.42 4.76
C SER A 155 33.10 -2.28 3.83
N TRP A 156 34.15 -1.68 3.29
CA TRP A 156 35.11 -2.38 2.44
C TRP A 156 36.44 -2.51 3.19
N LEU A 157 36.70 -3.71 3.70
CA LEU A 157 37.95 -4.01 4.38
C LEU A 157 38.87 -4.73 3.39
N LYS A 158 40.11 -4.28 3.25
CA LYS A 158 41.05 -4.91 2.32
C LYS A 158 42.50 -4.91 2.75
N ASN A 159 43.24 -5.90 2.27
CA ASN A 159 44.70 -5.97 2.28
C ASN A 159 45.36 -5.84 3.68
N ALA A 160 44.78 -6.44 4.73
CA ALA A 160 45.24 -6.28 6.11
C ALA A 160 46.67 -6.78 6.38
N GLY A 161 47.22 -7.70 5.59
CA GLY A 161 48.53 -8.32 5.88
C GLY A 161 48.53 -9.32 7.04
N GLY A 162 47.56 -9.22 7.96
CA GLY A 162 47.15 -10.19 9.00
C GLY A 162 45.62 -10.29 9.05
N ASP A 163 45.02 -10.21 10.25
CA ASP A 163 43.57 -10.36 10.43
C ASP A 163 42.80 -9.09 10.01
N MET A 164 41.55 -9.22 9.59
CA MET A 164 40.75 -8.04 9.23
C MET A 164 40.17 -7.39 10.49
N ILE A 165 39.59 -8.21 11.37
CA ILE A 165 38.98 -7.81 12.64
C ILE A 165 39.53 -8.70 13.76
N GLN A 166 40.04 -8.07 14.81
CA GLN A 166 40.54 -8.76 16.01
C GLN A 166 39.71 -8.38 17.23
N MET A 167 39.30 -9.38 18.00
CA MET A 167 38.50 -9.23 19.23
C MET A 167 39.32 -9.68 20.44
N HIS A 168 39.77 -8.71 21.25
CA HIS A 168 40.62 -8.92 22.45
C HIS A 168 40.04 -8.17 23.66
N ASN A 169 38.85 -8.55 24.10
CA ASN A 169 38.13 -7.84 25.15
C ASN A 169 38.65 -8.09 26.58
N GLY A 170 39.78 -8.79 26.76
CA GLY A 170 40.40 -9.04 28.06
C GLY A 170 39.50 -9.88 28.99
N GLY A 171 38.68 -10.77 28.43
CA GLY A 171 37.74 -11.58 29.20
C GLY A 171 36.35 -10.96 29.42
N LYS A 172 36.09 -9.73 28.95
CA LYS A 172 34.77 -9.09 29.07
C LYS A 172 33.80 -9.61 28.01
N SER A 173 32.50 -9.54 28.30
CA SER A 173 31.46 -9.85 27.32
C SER A 173 31.41 -8.80 26.21
N ALA A 174 31.36 -9.25 24.96
CA ALA A 174 31.16 -8.39 23.79
C ALA A 174 30.24 -9.02 22.73
N GLY A 175 29.60 -8.16 21.96
CA GLY A 175 28.91 -8.52 20.73
C GLY A 175 29.79 -8.22 19.52
N LEU A 176 29.63 -8.99 18.46
CA LEU A 176 30.17 -8.71 17.14
C LEU A 176 29.04 -8.79 16.12
N VAL A 177 28.88 -7.75 15.32
CA VAL A 177 28.00 -7.71 14.15
C VAL A 177 28.86 -7.33 12.95
N VAL A 178 28.95 -8.22 11.96
CA VAL A 178 29.68 -7.99 10.70
C VAL A 178 28.74 -8.33 9.57
N GLU A 179 28.15 -7.32 8.94
CA GLU A 179 27.13 -7.55 7.91
C GLU A 179 27.31 -6.71 6.65
N TYR A 180 26.94 -7.27 5.51
CA TYR A 180 26.91 -6.56 4.22
C TYR A 180 28.26 -5.94 3.80
N ASN A 181 29.38 -6.53 4.25
CA ASN A 181 30.71 -6.02 3.92
C ASN A 181 31.31 -6.68 2.68
N LEU A 182 32.24 -5.98 2.05
CA LEU A 182 33.21 -6.57 1.14
C LEU A 182 34.54 -6.72 1.88
N ILE A 183 35.03 -7.95 1.97
CA ILE A 183 36.30 -8.28 2.63
C ILE A 183 37.25 -8.85 1.58
N GLN A 184 38.34 -8.15 1.30
CA GLN A 184 39.23 -8.50 0.19
C GLN A 184 40.69 -8.57 0.64
N ASN A 185 41.26 -9.76 0.68
CA ASN A 185 42.66 -9.94 1.02
C ASN A 185 43.47 -10.43 -0.20
N ALA A 186 44.05 -9.48 -0.95
CA ALA A 186 44.58 -9.74 -2.30
C ALA A 186 46.12 -9.88 -2.37
N GLY A 187 46.84 -9.89 -1.26
CA GLY A 187 48.31 -9.81 -1.28
C GLY A 187 49.04 -10.33 -0.05
N MET A 188 48.47 -11.30 0.69
CA MET A 188 49.20 -11.93 1.80
C MET A 188 50.47 -12.60 1.29
N ALA A 189 51.59 -12.32 1.98
CA ALA A 189 52.88 -12.92 1.67
C ALA A 189 52.82 -14.46 1.80
N SER A 190 53.67 -15.16 1.06
CA SER A 190 53.76 -16.62 1.16
C SER A 190 54.10 -17.04 2.60
N GLY A 191 53.25 -17.88 3.21
CA GLY A 191 53.40 -18.32 4.60
C GLY A 191 52.75 -17.40 5.65
N ALA A 192 52.19 -16.26 5.25
CA ALA A 192 51.37 -15.43 6.15
C ALA A 192 50.01 -16.09 6.41
N HIS A 193 49.54 -15.91 7.65
CA HIS A 193 48.24 -16.33 8.14
C HIS A 193 47.47 -15.07 8.56
N GLY A 194 46.21 -14.97 8.17
CA GLY A 194 45.35 -13.87 8.59
C GLY A 194 43.88 -14.21 8.40
N ASP A 195 43.07 -13.90 9.40
CA ASP A 195 41.68 -14.28 9.49
C ASP A 195 40.74 -13.12 9.19
N TYR A 196 39.52 -13.37 8.72
CA TYR A 196 38.57 -12.26 8.55
C TYR A 196 38.06 -11.75 9.91
N THR A 197 37.85 -12.67 10.85
CA THR A 197 37.63 -12.32 12.25
C THR A 197 38.37 -13.30 13.15
N GLU A 198 39.16 -12.75 14.07
CA GLU A 198 39.87 -13.48 15.11
C GLU A 198 39.28 -13.15 16.50
N PHE A 199 38.97 -14.18 17.29
CA PHE A 199 38.48 -14.06 18.67
C PHE A 199 39.51 -14.62 19.65
N MET A 200 40.15 -13.74 20.40
CA MET A 200 41.31 -14.12 21.21
C MET A 200 41.01 -14.35 22.69
N ASP A 201 40.05 -13.63 23.27
CA ASP A 201 39.67 -13.77 24.68
C ASP A 201 38.22 -13.35 25.00
N GLY A 202 37.63 -13.88 26.07
CA GLY A 202 36.32 -13.44 26.58
C GLY A 202 35.09 -14.12 25.96
N PRO A 203 33.89 -13.92 26.55
CA PRO A 203 32.64 -14.42 26.01
C PRO A 203 32.08 -13.50 24.91
N PHE A 204 31.90 -14.02 23.70
CA PHE A 204 31.33 -13.27 22.57
C PHE A 204 29.99 -13.79 22.08
N THR A 205 29.11 -12.87 21.68
CA THR A 205 28.03 -13.20 20.75
C THR A 205 28.39 -12.67 19.36
N ALA A 206 28.30 -13.50 18.33
CA ALA A 206 28.69 -13.11 16.97
C ALA A 206 27.55 -13.28 15.96
N THR A 207 27.28 -12.25 15.17
CA THR A 207 26.39 -12.28 14.01
C THR A 207 27.21 -11.84 12.79
N ILE A 208 27.43 -12.77 11.86
CA ILE A 208 28.26 -12.51 10.69
C ILE A 208 27.53 -12.97 9.44
N MET A 209 26.92 -12.02 8.73
CA MET A 209 25.97 -12.35 7.68
C MET A 209 26.11 -11.51 6.43
N TYR A 210 25.78 -12.09 5.29
CA TYR A 210 25.69 -11.37 4.01
C TYR A 210 27.00 -10.69 3.56
N ASN A 211 28.15 -11.14 4.04
CA ASN A 211 29.44 -10.61 3.63
C ASN A 211 29.95 -11.33 2.38
N THR A 212 30.60 -10.58 1.49
CA THR A 212 31.32 -11.15 0.36
C THR A 212 32.81 -11.09 0.64
N THR A 213 33.48 -12.23 0.54
CA THR A 213 34.91 -12.33 0.78
C THR A 213 35.65 -12.84 -0.46
N THR A 214 36.79 -12.22 -0.72
CA THR A 214 37.67 -12.54 -1.84
C THR A 214 39.10 -12.65 -1.34
N GLN A 215 39.77 -13.76 -1.65
CA GLN A 215 41.17 -13.96 -1.28
C GLN A 215 42.04 -14.38 -2.46
N ASN A 216 43.21 -13.77 -2.56
CA ASN A 216 44.24 -14.16 -3.53
C ASN A 216 45.58 -14.41 -2.81
N GLY A 217 45.98 -15.69 -2.67
CA GLY A 217 47.22 -16.11 -2.00
C GLY A 217 47.16 -16.14 -0.46
N GLY A 218 48.21 -16.71 0.16
CA GLY A 218 48.32 -16.89 1.62
C GLY A 218 47.45 -18.01 2.19
N ALA A 219 47.46 -18.16 3.52
CA ALA A 219 46.48 -18.96 4.26
C ALA A 219 45.56 -18.01 5.02
N SER A 220 44.25 -18.15 4.87
CA SER A 220 43.29 -17.48 5.76
C SER A 220 42.31 -18.47 6.34
N GLN A 221 41.75 -18.08 7.47
CA GLN A 221 40.49 -18.63 7.95
C GLN A 221 39.40 -17.56 7.85
N GLY A 222 38.18 -18.00 7.56
CA GLY A 222 37.03 -17.10 7.59
C GLY A 222 36.83 -16.54 9.00
N PHE A 223 36.75 -17.44 9.97
CA PHE A 223 36.46 -17.12 11.37
C PHE A 223 37.27 -18.00 12.29
N MET A 224 38.05 -17.42 13.18
CA MET A 224 38.96 -18.15 14.07
C MET A 224 38.70 -17.83 15.53
N VAL A 225 38.65 -18.88 16.37
CA VAL A 225 38.72 -18.73 17.83
C VAL A 225 39.99 -19.43 18.26
N GLU A 226 41.00 -18.65 18.61
CA GLU A 226 42.24 -19.18 19.17
C GLU A 226 42.80 -18.24 20.22
N PRO A 227 43.39 -18.78 21.30
CA PRO A 227 44.16 -17.95 22.20
C PRO A 227 45.40 -17.44 21.48
N ASP A 228 45.74 -16.18 21.72
CA ASP A 228 47.11 -15.70 21.63
C ASP A 228 48.04 -16.67 22.36
N ILE A 229 49.27 -16.87 21.89
CA ILE A 229 50.23 -17.81 22.52
C ILE A 229 50.41 -17.42 24.01
N GLY A 230 49.77 -18.19 24.91
CA GLY A 230 49.81 -17.98 26.35
C GLY A 230 48.55 -17.39 27.01
N SER A 231 47.46 -17.12 26.27
CA SER A 231 46.16 -16.71 26.83
C SER A 231 45.16 -17.86 26.95
N SER A 232 44.02 -17.61 27.62
CA SER A 232 42.88 -18.53 27.58
C SER A 232 42.09 -18.30 26.30
N PRO A 233 41.67 -19.35 25.56
CA PRO A 233 40.89 -19.19 24.35
C PRO A 233 39.66 -18.30 24.57
N GLY A 234 39.32 -17.50 23.56
CA GLY A 234 38.01 -16.86 23.49
C GLY A 234 36.90 -17.90 23.60
N THR A 235 35.78 -17.52 24.23
CA THR A 235 34.58 -18.35 24.27
C THR A 235 33.48 -17.70 23.46
N ILE A 236 32.84 -18.43 22.57
CA ILE A 236 31.63 -17.97 21.90
C ILE A 236 30.43 -18.37 22.77
N VAL A 237 29.71 -17.38 23.28
CA VAL A 237 28.48 -17.59 24.05
C VAL A 237 27.40 -18.18 23.15
N SER A 238 27.17 -17.55 22.01
CA SER A 238 26.19 -17.93 20.99
C SER A 238 26.45 -17.15 19.71
N GLY A 239 25.82 -17.51 18.60
CA GLY A 239 25.96 -16.72 17.39
C GLY A 239 25.55 -17.42 16.11
N GLU A 240 25.72 -16.70 15.01
CA GLU A 240 25.31 -17.09 13.69
C GLU A 240 26.30 -16.61 12.64
N ILE A 241 26.67 -17.51 11.73
CA ILE A 241 27.41 -17.21 10.52
C ILE A 241 26.59 -17.72 9.35
N GLY A 242 26.02 -16.81 8.56
CA GLY A 242 25.22 -17.26 7.43
C GLY A 242 25.06 -16.33 6.26
N ASN A 243 24.62 -16.90 5.14
CA ASN A 243 24.35 -16.16 3.91
C ASN A 243 25.57 -15.42 3.32
N ASN A 244 26.79 -15.83 3.67
CA ASN A 244 28.04 -15.22 3.19
C ASN A 244 28.56 -15.93 1.92
N VAL A 245 29.38 -15.24 1.14
CA VAL A 245 30.05 -15.78 -0.07
C VAL A 245 31.56 -15.70 0.12
N PHE A 246 32.24 -16.80 -0.17
CA PHE A 246 33.67 -16.96 -0.05
C PHE A 246 34.25 -17.38 -1.38
N THR A 247 35.17 -16.59 -1.92
CA THR A 247 35.82 -16.87 -3.20
C THR A 247 37.33 -16.76 -3.04
N GLY A 248 38.07 -17.64 -3.74
CA GLY A 248 39.53 -17.57 -3.77
C GLY A 248 40.24 -18.67 -2.97
N SER A 249 41.45 -18.37 -2.47
CA SER A 249 42.35 -19.34 -1.80
C SER A 249 42.09 -19.47 -0.30
N VAL A 250 40.86 -19.82 0.08
CA VAL A 250 40.50 -20.01 1.50
C VAL A 250 40.89 -21.41 1.96
N ASN A 251 41.64 -21.52 3.06
CA ASN A 251 42.13 -22.80 3.59
C ASN A 251 41.19 -23.41 4.65
N ALA A 252 40.51 -22.59 5.46
CA ALA A 252 39.50 -23.04 6.41
C ALA A 252 38.38 -22.01 6.57
N PHE A 253 37.13 -22.44 6.71
CA PHE A 253 36.02 -21.49 6.87
C PHE A 253 35.82 -21.03 8.32
N THR A 254 35.78 -21.97 9.26
CA THR A 254 35.67 -21.71 10.68
C THR A 254 36.69 -22.58 11.42
N GLY A 255 37.52 -21.97 12.26
CA GLY A 255 38.43 -22.62 13.20
C GLY A 255 37.92 -22.57 14.64
N VAL A 256 36.62 -22.73 14.86
CA VAL A 256 36.01 -22.73 16.19
C VAL A 256 35.93 -24.15 16.72
N THR A 257 36.46 -24.43 17.92
CA THR A 257 36.26 -25.74 18.56
C THR A 257 34.98 -25.73 19.41
N VAL A 258 34.34 -26.89 19.54
CA VAL A 258 33.12 -27.05 20.35
C VAL A 258 33.37 -26.75 21.84
N ALA A 259 34.61 -26.91 22.31
CA ALA A 259 35.00 -26.54 23.65
C ALA A 259 34.91 -25.02 23.88
N ASP A 260 35.07 -24.23 22.82
CA ASP A 260 35.01 -22.77 22.88
C ASP A 260 33.57 -22.24 22.81
N ILE A 261 32.58 -23.09 22.46
CA ILE A 261 31.17 -22.71 22.36
C ILE A 261 30.43 -23.01 23.68
N GLN A 262 29.83 -21.99 24.28
CA GLN A 262 29.05 -22.14 25.51
C GLN A 262 27.63 -22.64 25.23
N ASN A 263 26.89 -21.97 24.34
CA ASN A 263 25.52 -22.32 23.96
C ASN A 263 25.43 -22.84 22.52
N THR A 264 24.46 -22.37 21.74
CA THR A 264 24.28 -22.75 20.33
C THR A 264 24.93 -21.72 19.41
N PHE A 265 25.68 -22.25 18.44
CA PHE A 265 26.29 -21.49 17.37
C PHE A 265 25.88 -22.11 16.03
N THR A 266 25.29 -21.31 15.15
CA THR A 266 24.73 -21.78 13.87
C THR A 266 25.59 -21.31 12.71
N VAL A 267 25.91 -22.21 11.79
CA VAL A 267 26.65 -21.92 10.56
C VAL A 267 25.82 -22.39 9.38
N HIS A 268 25.30 -21.48 8.56
CA HIS A 268 24.30 -21.86 7.57
C HIS A 268 24.24 -21.02 6.30
N ASP A 269 23.74 -21.62 5.21
CA ASP A 269 23.48 -20.94 3.94
C ASP A 269 24.70 -20.16 3.40
N ASN A 270 25.92 -20.62 3.69
CA ASN A 270 27.15 -20.01 3.21
C ASN A 270 27.61 -20.66 1.89
N TYR A 271 28.32 -19.90 1.06
CA TYR A 271 28.61 -20.25 -0.32
C TYR A 271 30.10 -20.17 -0.63
N PHE A 272 30.70 -21.27 -1.10
CA PHE A 272 32.16 -21.42 -1.17
C PHE A 272 32.67 -21.74 -2.57
N ASP A 273 33.61 -20.94 -3.06
CA ASP A 273 34.37 -21.23 -4.27
C ASP A 273 35.89 -21.40 -3.99
N PRO A 274 36.34 -22.61 -3.62
CA PRO A 274 37.75 -22.86 -3.32
C PRO A 274 38.58 -22.96 -4.60
N SER A 275 39.53 -22.03 -4.78
CA SER A 275 40.42 -21.99 -5.95
C SER A 275 41.80 -22.65 -5.75
N SER A 276 42.25 -22.93 -4.52
CA SER A 276 43.54 -23.60 -4.22
C SER A 276 43.40 -25.00 -3.62
N SER A 277 43.66 -25.99 -4.47
CA SER A 277 44.29 -27.31 -4.27
C SER A 277 44.22 -28.08 -2.93
N SER A 278 43.76 -29.33 -3.08
CA SER A 278 44.25 -30.59 -2.45
C SER A 278 43.76 -31.05 -1.07
N SER A 279 43.17 -30.20 -0.23
CA SER A 279 42.66 -30.65 1.08
C SER A 279 41.13 -30.71 1.20
N GLY A 280 40.41 -30.29 0.15
CA GLY A 280 38.97 -30.02 0.25
C GLY A 280 38.71 -28.79 1.13
N LEU A 281 37.47 -28.29 1.13
CA LEU A 281 37.03 -27.36 2.17
C LEU A 281 37.08 -28.13 3.49
N ALA A 282 38.12 -27.91 4.28
CA ALA A 282 38.11 -28.30 5.67
C ALA A 282 37.41 -27.16 6.42
N PHE A 283 36.30 -27.44 7.08
CA PHE A 283 36.00 -26.74 8.33
C PHE A 283 37.19 -27.09 9.22
N GLY A 284 38.16 -26.18 9.28
CA GLY A 284 39.54 -26.46 9.64
C GLY A 284 39.58 -27.02 11.04
N GLY A 285 39.86 -28.32 11.15
CA GLY A 285 40.38 -28.91 12.38
C GLY A 285 39.62 -28.58 13.65
N VAL A 286 38.29 -28.75 13.68
CA VAL A 286 37.76 -29.24 14.95
C VAL A 286 38.42 -30.60 15.15
N ARG A 287 39.25 -30.72 16.19
CA ARG A 287 39.50 -32.02 16.82
C ARG A 287 38.13 -32.51 17.33
N GLY A 288 37.31 -33.07 16.43
CA GLY A 288 35.88 -33.35 16.64
C GLY A 288 34.99 -32.72 15.58
N GLY A 289 35.11 -33.13 14.31
CA GLY A 289 34.25 -32.69 13.20
C GLY A 289 32.75 -32.99 13.40
N PRO A 290 31.89 -32.98 12.36
CA PRO A 290 30.41 -33.03 12.44
C PRO A 290 29.80 -34.29 13.11
N ASN A 291 30.64 -35.15 13.67
CA ASN A 291 30.30 -36.32 14.46
C ASN A 291 30.59 -36.13 15.96
N ASP A 292 30.83 -34.90 16.43
CA ASP A 292 31.03 -34.66 17.87
C ASP A 292 29.75 -34.92 18.69
N SER A 293 28.60 -35.07 18.00
CA SER A 293 27.25 -35.29 18.53
C SER A 293 26.78 -34.22 19.52
N THR A 294 27.39 -33.02 19.51
CA THR A 294 27.02 -31.96 20.43
C THR A 294 25.95 -31.03 19.84
N SER A 295 24.97 -30.64 20.66
CA SER A 295 23.91 -29.69 20.31
C SER A 295 24.38 -28.23 20.27
N LYS A 296 25.69 -27.99 20.42
CA LYS A 296 26.28 -26.65 20.53
C LYS A 296 26.65 -26.04 19.19
N SER A 297 26.93 -26.87 18.18
CA SER A 297 27.24 -26.41 16.82
C SER A 297 26.21 -26.96 15.84
N ILE A 298 25.50 -26.08 15.14
CA ILE A 298 24.49 -26.44 14.15
C ILE A 298 24.98 -25.98 12.77
N TYR A 299 25.03 -26.90 11.81
CA TYR A 299 25.44 -26.62 10.45
C TYR A 299 24.27 -26.92 9.51
N ILE A 300 23.90 -25.95 8.65
CA ILE A 300 22.69 -26.05 7.80
C ILE A 300 22.99 -25.53 6.38
N HIS A 301 22.77 -26.32 5.33
CA HIS A 301 22.78 -25.84 3.94
C HIS A 301 24.00 -25.00 3.47
N ASN A 302 25.20 -25.30 3.96
CA ASN A 302 26.44 -24.65 3.47
C ASN A 302 26.86 -25.27 2.13
N VAL A 303 27.10 -24.51 1.05
CA VAL A 303 27.26 -25.07 -0.32
C VAL A 303 28.62 -24.79 -0.92
N ASN A 304 29.26 -25.85 -1.44
CA ASN A 304 30.43 -25.75 -2.31
C ASN A 304 29.98 -25.34 -3.72
N MET A 305 30.19 -24.09 -4.13
CA MET A 305 29.85 -23.53 -5.45
C MET A 305 30.56 -24.21 -6.62
N LYS A 306 31.68 -24.90 -6.38
CA LYS A 306 32.40 -25.62 -7.43
C LYS A 306 31.79 -26.99 -7.70
N THR A 307 31.31 -27.69 -6.66
CA THR A 307 30.78 -29.05 -6.78
C THR A 307 29.26 -29.13 -6.66
N GLY A 308 28.59 -28.05 -6.24
CA GLY A 308 27.16 -28.03 -5.89
C GLY A 308 26.82 -28.83 -4.62
N ALA A 309 27.82 -29.28 -3.86
CA ALA A 309 27.58 -30.15 -2.71
C ALA A 309 27.21 -29.33 -1.47
N VAL A 310 26.16 -29.76 -0.77
CA VAL A 310 25.90 -29.32 0.61
C VAL A 310 26.96 -29.94 1.53
N LEU A 311 27.64 -29.09 2.28
CA LEU A 311 28.70 -29.41 3.21
C LEU A 311 28.12 -29.49 4.63
N GLN A 312 28.35 -30.63 5.28
CA GLN A 312 28.24 -30.80 6.73
C GLN A 312 26.85 -30.53 7.34
N ASP A 313 25.79 -31.08 6.78
CA ASP A 313 24.40 -30.95 7.28
C ASP A 313 24.02 -31.94 8.42
N ALA A 314 25.01 -32.66 8.98
CA ALA A 314 24.75 -33.87 9.78
C ALA A 314 24.16 -33.62 11.19
N ASN A 315 24.43 -32.44 11.76
CA ASN A 315 23.84 -31.99 13.03
C ASN A 315 22.71 -30.97 12.81
N ALA A 316 22.27 -30.78 11.55
CA ALA A 316 21.04 -30.06 11.29
C ALA A 316 19.92 -30.78 12.06
N PRO A 317 19.02 -30.04 12.74
CA PRO A 317 17.87 -30.65 13.38
C PRO A 317 17.17 -31.56 12.36
N THR A 318 16.98 -32.85 12.68
CA THR A 318 16.18 -33.73 11.82
C THR A 318 14.85 -33.02 11.62
N SER A 319 14.57 -32.64 10.38
CA SER A 319 13.59 -31.60 10.05
C SER A 319 12.32 -31.74 10.91
N PRO A 320 11.81 -30.67 11.54
CA PRO A 320 10.35 -30.61 11.67
C PRO A 320 9.81 -30.73 10.24
N THR A 321 8.71 -31.45 10.05
CA THR A 321 7.96 -31.56 8.78
C THR A 321 8.20 -30.37 7.84
N SER A 322 8.54 -30.66 6.56
CA SER A 322 8.54 -29.78 5.37
C SER A 322 8.32 -28.29 5.64
N PRO A 323 9.19 -27.37 5.18
CA PRO A 323 9.27 -25.99 5.66
C PRO A 323 7.87 -25.39 5.82
N THR A 324 7.46 -25.18 7.07
CA THR A 324 6.54 -24.07 7.31
C THR A 324 7.29 -22.84 6.84
N SER A 325 6.74 -22.16 5.84
CA SER A 325 7.06 -20.77 5.53
C SER A 325 7.41 -20.05 6.84
N PRO A 326 8.51 -19.27 6.92
CA PRO A 326 8.79 -18.49 8.11
C PRO A 326 7.50 -17.76 8.49
N THR A 327 7.07 -17.88 9.74
CA THR A 327 6.10 -16.90 10.24
C THR A 327 6.79 -15.55 10.05
N PRO A 328 6.24 -14.61 9.25
CA PRO A 328 6.87 -13.33 9.05
C PRO A 328 7.19 -12.73 10.43
N PRO A 329 8.46 -12.42 10.75
CA PRO A 329 8.74 -11.58 11.90
C PRO A 329 8.20 -10.21 11.53
N THR A 330 7.01 -9.88 12.03
CA THR A 330 6.28 -8.59 11.88
C THR A 330 6.85 -7.71 10.77
N GLY A 331 6.48 -8.03 9.52
CA GLY A 331 6.97 -7.35 8.33
C GLY A 331 6.86 -5.84 8.46
N SER A 332 7.91 -5.12 8.07
CA SER A 332 7.82 -3.68 7.75
C SER A 332 6.54 -3.43 6.96
N THR A 333 5.65 -2.58 7.46
CA THR A 333 4.35 -2.32 6.84
C THR A 333 4.56 -1.84 5.40
N ALA A 334 3.79 -2.37 4.46
CA ALA A 334 3.84 -1.90 3.06
C ALA A 334 3.66 -0.38 3.03
N PRO A 335 4.51 0.35 2.30
CA PRO A 335 4.35 1.79 2.19
C PRO A 335 3.07 2.11 1.42
N THR A 336 2.58 3.33 1.59
CA THR A 336 1.48 3.87 0.80
C THR A 336 2.01 4.97 -0.12
N ILE A 337 1.46 5.07 -1.33
CA ILE A 337 1.54 6.28 -2.14
C ILE A 337 0.23 7.03 -1.90
N ALA A 338 0.26 8.04 -1.02
CA ALA A 338 -0.93 8.73 -0.54
C ALA A 338 -1.40 9.82 -1.51
N SER A 339 -0.47 10.47 -2.20
CA SER A 339 -0.79 11.48 -3.21
C SER A 339 0.25 11.52 -4.31
N ILE A 340 -0.23 11.89 -5.50
CA ILE A 340 0.60 12.32 -6.63
C ILE A 340 0.35 13.80 -6.84
N SER A 341 1.38 14.60 -7.12
CA SER A 341 1.20 16.01 -7.50
C SER A 341 0.58 16.15 -8.88
N ASN A 342 0.05 17.34 -9.16
CA ASN A 342 -0.38 17.82 -10.47
C ASN A 342 -1.12 16.78 -11.32
N ASP A 343 -2.37 16.53 -10.98
CA ASP A 343 -3.33 15.92 -11.88
C ASP A 343 -3.97 17.04 -12.73
N SER A 344 -3.32 17.38 -13.85
CA SER A 344 -3.77 18.47 -14.73
C SER A 344 -5.01 18.07 -15.54
N GLY A 345 -5.78 19.04 -16.03
CA GLY A 345 -7.05 18.72 -16.68
C GLY A 345 -8.15 18.46 -15.65
N THR A 346 -8.57 17.20 -15.47
CA THR A 346 -9.67 16.83 -14.56
C THR A 346 -9.14 16.24 -13.25
N ALA A 347 -9.37 16.93 -12.13
CA ALA A 347 -8.87 16.48 -10.84
C ALA A 347 -9.44 15.10 -10.45
N GLY A 348 -8.54 14.14 -10.17
CA GLY A 348 -8.84 12.79 -9.70
C GLY A 348 -8.89 11.73 -10.79
N ASP A 349 -8.79 12.08 -12.07
CA ASP A 349 -8.78 11.10 -13.17
C ASP A 349 -7.41 10.48 -13.43
N ARG A 350 -6.35 11.06 -12.85
CA ARG A 350 -4.95 10.63 -12.97
C ARG A 350 -4.45 10.63 -14.41
N ILE A 351 -4.88 11.60 -15.21
CA ILE A 351 -4.39 11.88 -16.56
C ILE A 351 -3.76 13.27 -16.56
N THR A 352 -2.46 13.37 -16.77
CA THR A 352 -1.72 14.61 -16.55
C THR A 352 -0.74 14.94 -17.67
N ASN A 353 -0.50 16.23 -17.88
CA ASN A 353 0.55 16.78 -18.73
C ASN A 353 1.84 17.11 -17.97
N ASP A 354 1.90 16.76 -16.69
CA ASP A 354 3.12 16.79 -15.91
C ASP A 354 3.88 15.47 -16.09
N SER A 355 5.09 15.54 -16.64
CA SER A 355 5.96 14.36 -16.80
C SER A 355 6.89 14.13 -15.61
N THR A 356 6.81 14.98 -14.58
CA THR A 356 7.63 14.92 -13.36
C THR A 356 6.74 14.97 -12.12
N LEU A 357 6.37 13.79 -11.61
CA LEU A 357 5.41 13.67 -10.52
C LEU A 357 6.10 13.68 -9.16
N GLU A 358 5.55 14.40 -8.19
CA GLU A 358 5.90 14.32 -6.78
C GLU A 358 4.97 13.31 -6.10
N LEU A 359 5.55 12.27 -5.54
CA LEU A 359 4.85 11.20 -4.84
C LEU A 359 5.07 11.36 -3.34
N LYS A 360 3.99 11.50 -2.58
CA LYS A 360 4.05 11.54 -1.11
C LYS A 360 3.35 10.33 -0.53
N GLY A 361 3.89 9.82 0.57
CA GLY A 361 3.40 8.57 1.14
C GLY A 361 3.78 8.35 2.59
N LYS A 362 3.38 7.18 3.12
CA LYS A 362 3.84 6.69 4.41
C LYS A 362 4.61 5.39 4.29
N ALA A 363 5.56 5.19 5.19
CA ALA A 363 6.28 3.94 5.42
C ALA A 363 6.71 3.89 6.90
N ALA A 364 7.28 2.77 7.35
CA ALA A 364 7.88 2.72 8.67
C ALA A 364 8.99 3.78 8.81
N ALA A 365 9.01 4.51 9.92
CA ALA A 365 9.94 5.61 10.15
C ALA A 365 11.41 5.18 9.98
N GLY A 366 12.21 5.99 9.28
CA GLY A 366 13.61 5.69 8.97
C GLY A 366 13.83 4.62 7.88
N SER A 367 12.78 4.07 7.29
CA SER A 367 12.90 3.08 6.21
C SER A 367 13.27 3.72 4.87
N THR A 368 13.99 2.98 4.03
CA THR A 368 14.24 3.38 2.64
C THR A 368 13.06 2.93 1.77
N VAL A 369 12.37 3.88 1.17
CA VAL A 369 11.26 3.64 0.24
C VAL A 369 11.80 3.62 -1.20
N LYS A 370 11.59 2.53 -1.94
CA LYS A 370 11.92 2.44 -3.37
C LYS A 370 10.63 2.57 -4.18
N VAL A 371 10.66 3.40 -5.22
CA VAL A 371 9.52 3.65 -6.11
C VAL A 371 9.78 3.00 -7.47
N TYR A 372 8.76 2.34 -8.02
CA TYR A 372 8.81 1.60 -9.27
C TYR A 372 7.71 2.05 -10.23
N ASP A 373 7.99 1.96 -11.53
CA ASP A 373 6.99 1.95 -12.61
C ASP A 373 7.00 0.57 -13.27
N GLY A 374 5.93 -0.20 -13.03
CA GLY A 374 5.93 -1.63 -13.30
C GLY A 374 7.06 -2.32 -12.54
N THR A 375 8.00 -2.93 -13.27
CA THR A 375 9.19 -3.58 -12.69
C THR A 375 10.43 -2.68 -12.67
N THR A 376 10.39 -1.50 -13.29
CA THR A 376 11.54 -0.59 -13.39
C THR A 376 11.60 0.30 -12.16
N GLN A 377 12.69 0.27 -11.40
CA GLN A 377 12.88 1.19 -10.30
C GLN A 377 13.14 2.61 -10.82
N LEU A 378 12.33 3.58 -10.39
CA LEU A 378 12.50 4.98 -10.72
C LEU A 378 13.55 5.64 -9.83
N GLY A 379 13.53 5.32 -8.53
CA GLY A 379 14.41 5.89 -7.52
C GLY A 379 14.06 5.45 -6.09
N SER A 380 14.50 6.23 -5.10
CA SER A 380 14.24 5.97 -3.68
C SER A 380 14.21 7.24 -2.85
N ALA A 381 13.51 7.19 -1.73
CA ALA A 381 13.44 8.21 -0.69
C ALA A 381 13.59 7.56 0.70
N THR A 382 13.82 8.37 1.74
CA THR A 382 13.82 7.88 3.13
C THR A 382 12.60 8.41 3.85
N ALA A 383 11.91 7.55 4.60
CA ALA A 383 10.83 7.97 5.46
C ALA A 383 11.36 8.68 6.71
N ASP A 384 10.81 9.85 7.01
CA ASP A 384 11.17 10.64 8.20
C ASP A 384 10.79 9.93 9.51
N SER A 385 11.07 10.58 10.65
CA SER A 385 10.73 10.05 11.98
C SER A 385 9.23 9.86 12.22
N SER A 386 8.38 10.46 11.41
CA SER A 386 6.92 10.34 11.42
C SER A 386 6.41 9.41 10.31
N GLY A 387 7.32 8.73 9.61
CA GLY A 387 7.01 7.79 8.54
C GLY A 387 6.64 8.44 7.20
N ASN A 388 6.74 9.77 7.06
CA ASN A 388 6.43 10.43 5.79
C ASN A 388 7.61 10.33 4.84
N TRP A 389 7.34 10.11 3.56
CA TRP A 389 8.35 10.18 2.51
C TRP A 389 7.82 10.96 1.31
N ASP A 390 8.75 11.52 0.56
CA ASP A 390 8.50 12.30 -0.65
C ASP A 390 9.52 11.91 -1.73
N TYR A 391 9.06 11.77 -2.97
CA TYR A 391 9.90 11.42 -4.11
C TYR A 391 9.41 12.10 -5.38
N ILE A 392 10.29 12.88 -6.02
CA ILE A 392 10.05 13.45 -7.35
C ILE A 392 10.59 12.49 -8.41
N THR A 393 9.74 12.06 -9.34
CA THR A 393 10.15 11.15 -10.42
C THR A 393 11.14 11.82 -11.37
N LYS A 394 11.94 11.00 -12.06
CA LYS A 394 12.53 11.44 -13.33
C LYS A 394 11.42 11.68 -14.35
N VAL A 395 11.76 12.35 -15.45
CA VAL A 395 10.85 12.57 -16.58
C VAL A 395 10.30 11.23 -17.06
N LEU A 396 8.99 11.07 -16.95
CA LEU A 396 8.23 9.96 -17.46
C LEU A 396 7.85 10.21 -18.93
N THR A 397 7.77 9.14 -19.71
CA THR A 397 7.36 9.21 -21.12
C THR A 397 5.84 9.36 -21.25
N ASP A 398 5.34 9.85 -22.38
CA ASP A 398 3.89 9.83 -22.65
C ASP A 398 3.37 8.38 -22.71
N ALA A 399 2.75 7.91 -21.63
CA ALA A 399 2.25 6.55 -21.48
C ALA A 399 1.39 6.39 -20.22
N LYS A 400 0.76 5.23 -20.10
CA LYS A 400 0.20 4.74 -18.84
C LYS A 400 1.32 4.17 -17.97
N HIS A 401 1.49 4.72 -16.77
CA HIS A 401 2.44 4.28 -15.75
C HIS A 401 1.71 3.58 -14.60
N THR A 402 2.35 2.57 -14.02
CA THR A 402 1.82 1.80 -12.89
C THR A 402 2.80 1.89 -11.74
N LEU A 403 2.58 2.87 -10.87
CA LEU A 403 3.50 3.23 -9.81
C LEU A 403 3.27 2.38 -8.56
N THR A 404 4.32 1.81 -8.01
CA THR A 404 4.30 1.08 -6.72
C THR A 404 5.50 1.50 -5.87
N ALA A 405 5.42 1.26 -4.56
CA ALA A 405 6.52 1.49 -3.65
C ALA A 405 6.76 0.29 -2.73
N THR A 406 8.01 0.04 -2.34
CA THR A 406 8.38 -0.90 -1.26
C THR A 406 9.22 -0.17 -0.21
N ALA A 407 9.18 -0.61 1.04
CA ALA A 407 9.94 -0.01 2.14
C ALA A 407 10.87 -1.05 2.77
N THR A 408 12.16 -0.75 2.83
CA THR A 408 13.17 -1.55 3.51
C THR A 408 13.52 -0.88 4.83
N ASN A 409 13.27 -1.56 5.95
CA ASN A 409 13.59 -1.04 7.29
C ASN A 409 15.11 -1.13 7.58
N SER A 410 15.52 -0.61 8.74
CA SER A 410 16.93 -0.64 9.18
C SER A 410 17.48 -2.05 9.41
N SER A 411 16.62 -3.07 9.48
CA SER A 411 16.98 -4.49 9.62
C SER A 411 17.05 -5.21 8.26
N GLY A 412 17.06 -4.46 7.15
CA GLY A 412 17.15 -5.02 5.79
C GLY A 412 15.86 -5.69 5.29
N GLN A 413 14.79 -5.66 6.09
CA GLN A 413 13.54 -6.34 5.78
C GLN A 413 12.71 -5.46 4.83
N THR A 414 12.42 -5.97 3.63
CA THR A 414 11.62 -5.26 2.63
C THR A 414 10.16 -5.66 2.75
N SER A 415 9.28 -4.66 2.78
CA SER A 415 7.83 -4.84 2.82
C SER A 415 7.27 -5.46 1.54
N ALA A 416 6.01 -5.88 1.57
CA ALA A 416 5.23 -6.04 0.33
C ALA A 416 5.15 -4.69 -0.43
N ALA A 417 4.90 -4.76 -1.74
CA ALA A 417 4.64 -3.56 -2.54
C ALA A 417 3.34 -2.88 -2.11
N SER A 418 3.31 -1.55 -2.21
CA SER A 418 2.10 -0.75 -2.06
C SER A 418 1.04 -1.17 -3.09
N SER A 419 -0.22 -0.81 -2.85
CA SER A 419 -1.22 -0.80 -3.90
C SER A 419 -0.73 0.04 -5.09
N ALA A 420 -1.00 -0.45 -6.31
CA ALA A 420 -0.57 0.24 -7.52
C ALA A 420 -1.36 1.54 -7.73
N VAL A 421 -0.64 2.63 -7.99
CA VAL A 421 -1.20 3.91 -8.43
C VAL A 421 -0.98 4.02 -9.93
N VAL A 422 -2.08 3.94 -10.68
CA VAL A 422 -2.05 4.11 -12.14
C VAL A 422 -2.20 5.59 -12.48
N VAL A 423 -1.31 6.11 -13.32
CA VAL A 423 -1.35 7.49 -13.86
C VAL A 423 -1.04 7.44 -15.35
N THR A 424 -1.67 8.30 -16.14
CA THR A 424 -1.36 8.46 -17.57
C THR A 424 -0.69 9.81 -17.77
N VAL A 425 0.54 9.79 -18.27
CA VAL A 425 1.27 11.01 -18.67
C VAL A 425 1.01 11.24 -20.15
N ASP A 426 0.56 12.45 -20.49
CA ASP A 426 0.35 12.92 -21.85
C ASP A 426 0.74 14.40 -21.94
N THR A 427 1.93 14.67 -22.46
CA THR A 427 2.46 16.04 -22.63
C THR A 427 2.16 16.63 -24.01
N LYS A 428 1.40 15.92 -24.85
CA LYS A 428 1.26 16.26 -26.26
C LYS A 428 0.00 17.08 -26.53
N ALA A 429 0.21 18.34 -26.89
CA ALA A 429 -0.90 19.22 -27.25
C ALA A 429 -1.75 18.73 -28.44
N PRO A 430 -3.09 18.95 -28.38
CA PRO A 430 -3.99 18.62 -29.48
C PRO A 430 -3.67 19.45 -30.73
N THR A 431 -4.07 18.95 -31.90
CA THR A 431 -4.06 19.77 -33.11
C THR A 431 -5.01 20.96 -32.97
N ALA A 432 -4.65 22.10 -33.58
CA ALA A 432 -5.50 23.29 -33.56
C ALA A 432 -6.93 22.95 -34.06
N PRO A 433 -7.98 23.37 -33.34
CA PRO A 433 -9.35 23.13 -33.77
C PRO A 433 -9.66 23.88 -35.06
N THR A 434 -10.69 23.42 -35.78
CA THR A 434 -11.23 24.08 -36.97
C THR A 434 -12.61 24.66 -36.65
N ILE A 435 -12.94 25.80 -37.26
CA ILE A 435 -14.30 26.36 -37.27
C ILE A 435 -14.87 26.12 -38.68
N VAL A 436 -15.84 25.22 -38.78
CA VAL A 436 -16.47 24.79 -40.04
C VAL A 436 -17.69 25.66 -40.38
N SER A 437 -18.41 26.17 -39.37
CA SER A 437 -19.55 27.09 -39.55
C SER A 437 -19.52 28.20 -38.49
N ASN A 438 -20.06 29.37 -38.84
CA ASN A 438 -20.14 30.57 -38.00
C ASN A 438 -21.35 31.47 -38.37
N LYS A 439 -22.56 30.90 -38.41
CA LYS A 439 -23.76 31.59 -38.91
C LYS A 439 -24.37 32.50 -37.83
N VAL A 440 -24.71 33.73 -38.18
CA VAL A 440 -25.41 34.66 -37.27
C VAL A 440 -26.92 34.42 -37.33
N ASN A 441 -27.57 34.20 -36.17
CA ASN A 441 -29.01 34.01 -36.09
C ASN A 441 -29.76 35.34 -35.83
N THR A 442 -31.09 35.30 -35.80
CA THR A 442 -31.94 36.48 -35.59
C THR A 442 -31.86 37.07 -34.18
N ALA A 443 -31.20 36.39 -33.24
CA ALA A 443 -30.94 36.85 -31.88
C ALA A 443 -29.52 37.46 -31.74
N ASN A 444 -28.84 37.77 -32.85
CA ASN A 444 -27.47 38.29 -32.88
C ASN A 444 -26.41 37.36 -32.26
N GLN A 445 -26.68 36.05 -32.23
CA GLN A 445 -25.73 35.05 -31.76
C GLN A 445 -25.03 34.40 -32.95
N VAL A 446 -23.75 34.07 -32.80
CA VAL A 446 -23.00 33.30 -33.79
C VAL A 446 -23.10 31.82 -33.42
N VAL A 447 -23.75 31.04 -34.28
CA VAL A 447 -23.85 29.58 -34.21
C VAL A 447 -22.64 28.99 -34.93
N MET A 448 -21.72 28.45 -34.13
CA MET A 448 -20.47 27.84 -34.58
C MET A 448 -20.51 26.32 -34.49
N SER A 449 -19.84 25.68 -35.44
CA SER A 449 -19.50 24.25 -35.36
C SER A 449 -18.11 24.00 -35.92
N GLY A 450 -17.48 22.91 -35.52
CA GLY A 450 -16.12 22.61 -35.92
C GLY A 450 -15.63 21.23 -35.52
N ASN A 451 -14.35 20.98 -35.81
CA ASN A 451 -13.64 19.79 -35.36
C ASN A 451 -12.51 20.15 -34.39
N ALA A 452 -12.28 19.31 -33.39
CA ALA A 452 -11.17 19.35 -32.45
C ALA A 452 -10.81 17.92 -32.06
N GLU A 453 -9.80 17.75 -31.20
CA GLU A 453 -9.52 16.43 -30.63
C GLU A 453 -10.74 15.90 -29.86
N ALA A 454 -11.01 14.60 -29.97
CA ALA A 454 -12.17 13.98 -29.32
C ALA A 454 -12.12 14.21 -27.80
N SER A 455 -13.27 14.51 -27.20
CA SER A 455 -13.40 14.79 -25.76
C SER A 455 -12.64 16.04 -25.25
N SER A 456 -11.98 16.81 -26.12
CA SER A 456 -11.30 18.06 -25.74
C SER A 456 -12.27 19.20 -25.45
N VAL A 457 -11.87 20.11 -24.55
CA VAL A 457 -12.56 21.36 -24.26
C VAL A 457 -12.12 22.43 -25.25
N VAL A 458 -13.06 22.96 -26.04
CA VAL A 458 -12.83 24.02 -27.03
C VAL A 458 -13.23 25.38 -26.45
N LYS A 459 -12.25 26.25 -26.19
CA LYS A 459 -12.46 27.66 -25.82
C LYS A 459 -12.53 28.52 -27.08
N VAL A 460 -13.58 29.34 -27.20
CA VAL A 460 -13.82 30.23 -28.34
C VAL A 460 -13.56 31.68 -27.93
N PHE A 461 -12.89 32.42 -28.80
CA PHE A 461 -12.46 33.80 -28.57
C PHE A 461 -12.97 34.73 -29.67
N ASP A 462 -13.34 35.96 -29.30
CA ASP A 462 -13.50 37.09 -30.20
C ASP A 462 -12.35 38.08 -29.96
N GLY A 463 -11.45 38.21 -30.95
CA GLY A 463 -10.14 38.81 -30.73
C GLY A 463 -9.37 38.06 -29.64
N THR A 464 -9.08 38.72 -28.52
CA THR A 464 -8.40 38.13 -27.36
C THR A 464 -9.36 37.73 -26.23
N THR A 465 -10.65 38.06 -26.35
CA THR A 465 -11.64 37.84 -25.29
C THR A 465 -12.26 36.46 -25.45
N GLN A 466 -12.16 35.60 -24.44
CA GLN A 466 -12.88 34.33 -24.43
C GLN A 466 -14.38 34.60 -24.30
N ILE A 467 -15.16 34.17 -25.29
CA ILE A 467 -16.62 34.37 -25.33
C ILE A 467 -17.38 33.12 -24.89
N GLY A 468 -16.75 31.95 -24.93
CA GLY A 468 -17.35 30.74 -24.39
C GLY A 468 -16.49 29.50 -24.52
N THR A 469 -17.12 28.37 -24.21
CA THR A 469 -16.49 27.06 -24.16
C THR A 469 -17.49 26.01 -24.65
N ALA A 470 -16.99 25.01 -25.38
CA ALA A 470 -17.71 23.82 -25.81
C ALA A 470 -16.84 22.59 -25.58
N THR A 471 -17.41 21.40 -25.71
CA THR A 471 -16.67 20.14 -25.67
C THR A 471 -16.83 19.43 -27.00
N ALA A 472 -15.73 18.91 -27.55
CA ALA A 472 -15.78 18.04 -28.71
C ALA A 472 -16.27 16.65 -28.29
N ASN A 473 -17.21 16.08 -29.04
CA ASN A 473 -17.70 14.73 -28.75
C ASN A 473 -16.64 13.66 -29.06
N SER A 474 -16.99 12.38 -28.89
CA SER A 474 -16.09 11.25 -29.15
C SER A 474 -15.64 11.12 -30.61
N SER A 475 -16.29 11.82 -31.55
CA SER A 475 -15.90 11.93 -32.96
C SER A 475 -15.13 13.22 -33.27
N GLY A 476 -14.77 14.02 -32.26
CA GLY A 476 -14.06 15.28 -32.43
C GLY A 476 -14.93 16.42 -32.95
N VAL A 477 -16.25 16.33 -32.92
CA VAL A 477 -17.16 17.39 -33.40
C VAL A 477 -17.61 18.25 -32.22
N TRP A 478 -17.52 19.57 -32.35
CA TRP A 478 -18.00 20.53 -31.36
C TRP A 478 -18.96 21.54 -31.98
N ALA A 479 -19.85 22.09 -31.16
CA ALA A 479 -20.75 23.18 -31.51
C ALA A 479 -20.86 24.17 -30.36
N TYR A 480 -20.99 25.45 -30.68
CA TYR A 480 -21.08 26.53 -29.71
C TYR A 480 -21.96 27.64 -30.28
N THR A 481 -22.90 28.15 -29.49
CA THR A 481 -23.67 29.35 -29.84
C THR A 481 -23.27 30.46 -28.89
N SER A 482 -22.81 31.59 -29.42
CA SER A 482 -22.39 32.72 -28.59
C SER A 482 -23.58 33.37 -27.86
N ALA A 483 -23.29 34.14 -26.81
CA ALA A 483 -24.22 35.18 -26.39
C ALA A 483 -24.46 36.19 -27.54
N ALA A 484 -25.51 37.01 -27.43
CA ALA A 484 -25.76 38.07 -28.41
C ALA A 484 -24.55 39.00 -28.49
N LEU A 485 -23.89 39.06 -29.65
CA LEU A 485 -22.75 39.93 -29.87
C LEU A 485 -23.23 41.31 -30.33
N ALA A 486 -22.40 42.32 -30.09
CA ALA A 486 -22.69 43.68 -30.54
C ALA A 486 -22.79 43.76 -32.08
N VAL A 487 -23.49 44.77 -32.60
CA VAL A 487 -23.51 45.02 -34.05
C VAL A 487 -22.10 45.38 -34.51
N GLY A 488 -21.59 44.68 -35.53
CA GLY A 488 -20.23 44.87 -36.02
C GLY A 488 -19.59 43.58 -36.54
N ALA A 489 -18.31 43.68 -36.92
CA ALA A 489 -17.49 42.54 -37.33
C ALA A 489 -16.74 41.96 -36.12
N HIS A 490 -16.76 40.63 -36.01
CA HIS A 490 -16.14 39.84 -34.95
C HIS A 490 -15.10 38.89 -35.54
N SER A 491 -13.96 38.72 -34.84
CA SER A 491 -12.81 37.93 -35.28
C SER A 491 -12.68 36.69 -34.40
N LEU A 492 -13.24 35.57 -34.87
CA LEU A 492 -13.44 34.37 -34.07
C LEU A 492 -12.28 33.39 -34.24
N THR A 493 -11.74 32.91 -33.12
CA THR A 493 -10.78 31.80 -33.06
C THR A 493 -11.17 30.79 -32.00
N ALA A 494 -10.65 29.57 -32.10
CA ALA A 494 -10.85 28.53 -31.11
C ALA A 494 -9.52 27.89 -30.68
N LYS A 495 -9.43 27.44 -29.44
CA LYS A 495 -8.34 26.60 -28.91
C LYS A 495 -8.96 25.39 -28.22
N ALA A 496 -8.43 24.20 -28.50
CA ALA A 496 -8.78 22.98 -27.80
C ALA A 496 -7.78 22.69 -26.66
N THR A 497 -8.29 22.20 -25.54
CA THR A 497 -7.54 21.66 -24.41
C THR A 497 -7.95 20.20 -24.24
N ASP A 498 -7.01 19.26 -24.33
CA ASP A 498 -7.30 17.82 -24.19
C ASP A 498 -7.60 17.42 -22.73
N VAL A 499 -7.81 16.13 -22.50
CA VAL A 499 -8.14 15.58 -21.18
C VAL A 499 -6.99 15.69 -20.17
N ALA A 500 -5.74 15.67 -20.64
CA ALA A 500 -4.54 15.85 -19.81
C ALA A 500 -4.27 17.34 -19.51
N GLY A 501 -5.01 18.26 -20.13
CA GLY A 501 -4.86 19.70 -19.95
C GLY A 501 -3.89 20.38 -20.92
N ASN A 502 -3.37 19.69 -21.94
CA ASN A 502 -2.54 20.33 -22.97
C ASN A 502 -3.40 21.21 -23.87
N THR A 503 -2.92 22.42 -24.19
CA THR A 503 -3.66 23.38 -25.02
C THR A 503 -3.03 23.53 -26.40
N SER A 504 -3.85 23.36 -27.43
CA SER A 504 -3.48 23.56 -28.84
C SER A 504 -3.13 25.01 -29.21
N ALA A 505 -2.54 25.18 -30.39
CA ALA A 505 -2.52 26.46 -31.08
C ALA A 505 -3.94 26.92 -31.46
N ALA A 506 -4.11 28.23 -31.69
CA ALA A 506 -5.40 28.78 -32.13
C ALA A 506 -5.76 28.31 -33.55
N SER A 507 -7.06 28.14 -33.80
CA SER A 507 -7.61 27.93 -35.14
C SER A 507 -7.27 29.09 -36.07
N ALA A 508 -7.45 28.88 -37.38
CA ALA A 508 -7.57 29.99 -38.31
C ALA A 508 -8.70 30.94 -37.88
N VAL A 509 -8.49 32.24 -38.10
CA VAL A 509 -9.48 33.29 -37.80
C VAL A 509 -10.65 33.18 -38.79
N VAL A 510 -11.88 33.25 -38.28
CA VAL A 510 -13.10 33.37 -39.09
C VAL A 510 -13.86 34.64 -38.69
N THR A 511 -14.33 35.41 -39.67
CA THR A 511 -15.07 36.65 -39.42
C THR A 511 -16.58 36.44 -39.43
N ALA A 512 -17.30 36.99 -38.44
CA ALA A 512 -18.76 37.04 -38.41
C ALA A 512 -19.24 38.51 -38.31
N SER A 513 -20.33 38.87 -39.01
CA SER A 513 -20.89 40.23 -38.98
C SER A 513 -22.32 40.22 -38.46
N VAL A 514 -22.56 40.90 -37.34
CA VAL A 514 -23.89 41.05 -36.73
C VAL A 514 -24.54 42.36 -37.21
N THR A 515 -25.80 42.31 -37.64
CA THR A 515 -26.57 43.46 -38.16
C THR A 515 -27.90 43.60 -37.41
N SER A 516 -28.38 44.82 -37.14
CA SER A 516 -29.66 45.01 -36.44
C SER A 516 -30.87 44.63 -37.32
N THR A 517 -31.72 43.72 -36.85
CA THR A 517 -33.04 43.47 -37.46
C THR A 517 -34.16 43.90 -36.50
N SER A 518 -34.84 45.01 -36.81
CA SER A 518 -36.04 45.47 -36.10
C SER A 518 -37.30 45.09 -36.90
N PRO A 519 -38.24 44.26 -36.39
CA PRO A 519 -39.54 44.01 -37.03
C PRO A 519 -40.68 44.88 -36.43
N THR A 520 -41.56 45.38 -37.31
CA THR A 520 -42.76 46.17 -37.02
C THR A 520 -43.84 45.39 -36.22
N ALA A 521 -44.64 46.10 -35.41
CA ALA A 521 -45.59 45.57 -34.40
C ALA A 521 -46.80 44.73 -34.91
N PRO A 522 -47.41 43.82 -34.08
CA PRO A 522 -48.43 42.83 -34.51
C PRO A 522 -49.90 43.10 -34.06
N THR A 523 -50.87 42.45 -34.72
CA THR A 523 -52.33 42.39 -34.40
C THR A 523 -52.84 40.94 -34.18
N THR A 524 -53.81 40.75 -33.25
CA THR A 524 -54.46 39.51 -32.72
C THR A 524 -55.79 39.12 -33.44
N PRO A 525 -56.57 38.05 -33.09
CA PRO A 525 -56.35 36.58 -32.97
C PRO A 525 -57.47 35.67 -33.62
N THR A 526 -57.24 34.35 -33.79
CA THR A 526 -58.29 33.28 -33.77
C THR A 526 -57.72 31.89 -33.37
N THR A 527 -58.44 31.12 -32.53
CA THR A 527 -58.19 29.75 -31.98
C THR A 527 -59.15 28.70 -32.61
N PRO A 528 -59.17 27.37 -32.31
CA PRO A 528 -58.15 26.36 -31.92
C PRO A 528 -58.22 25.00 -32.71
N THR A 529 -57.14 24.19 -32.72
CA THR A 529 -57.19 22.70 -32.80
C THR A 529 -56.04 22.04 -32.01
N THR A 530 -56.34 20.93 -31.34
CA THR A 530 -55.50 20.15 -30.37
C THR A 530 -54.89 18.89 -31.05
N PRO A 531 -54.04 18.08 -30.38
CA PRO A 531 -52.57 18.15 -30.31
C PRO A 531 -51.85 16.99 -31.04
N THR A 532 -50.61 17.22 -31.46
CA THR A 532 -49.68 16.19 -31.94
C THR A 532 -48.83 15.58 -30.82
N THR A 533 -48.66 14.26 -30.89
CA THR A 533 -47.78 13.35 -30.11
C THR A 533 -46.30 13.82 -30.13
N PRO A 534 -45.48 13.51 -29.09
CA PRO A 534 -44.43 14.40 -28.60
C PRO A 534 -43.08 14.22 -29.31
N THR A 535 -42.39 15.33 -29.54
CA THR A 535 -40.99 15.37 -29.94
C THR A 535 -40.06 15.42 -28.71
N SER A 536 -39.02 14.60 -28.78
CA SER A 536 -37.94 14.43 -27.79
C SER A 536 -37.19 15.75 -27.50
N PRO A 537 -36.85 16.08 -26.24
CA PRO A 537 -36.18 17.32 -25.88
C PRO A 537 -34.66 17.30 -26.14
N THR A 538 -34.18 18.44 -26.67
CA THR A 538 -32.79 18.87 -26.84
C THR A 538 -32.00 18.83 -25.52
N ALA A 539 -30.71 18.50 -25.58
CA ALA A 539 -29.81 18.45 -24.42
C ALA A 539 -29.80 19.80 -23.67
N GLY A 540 -30.36 19.79 -22.47
CA GLY A 540 -30.42 20.95 -21.58
C GLY A 540 -29.35 20.94 -20.49
N THR A 541 -29.19 22.06 -19.80
CA THR A 541 -28.35 22.19 -18.62
C THR A 541 -28.96 21.39 -17.48
N VAL A 542 -28.22 20.43 -16.93
CA VAL A 542 -28.64 19.70 -15.74
C VAL A 542 -28.42 20.62 -14.55
N ILE A 543 -29.50 21.04 -13.93
CA ILE A 543 -29.47 21.90 -12.74
C ILE A 543 -29.26 21.05 -11.49
N GLU A 544 -29.78 19.83 -11.50
CA GLU A 544 -29.71 18.91 -10.38
C GLU A 544 -29.69 17.45 -10.90
N SER A 545 -28.88 16.58 -10.26
CA SER A 545 -28.68 15.18 -10.67
C SER A 545 -28.57 14.16 -9.54
N ALA A 546 -28.75 14.57 -8.28
CA ALA A 546 -28.62 13.74 -7.09
C ALA A 546 -30.02 13.27 -6.64
N GLY A 547 -30.40 12.08 -7.06
CA GLY A 547 -31.73 11.52 -6.81
C GLY A 547 -32.16 10.57 -7.93
N ALA A 548 -33.41 10.10 -7.90
CA ALA A 548 -33.97 9.29 -8.99
C ALA A 548 -34.45 10.15 -10.18
N THR A 549 -34.46 11.47 -9.99
CA THR A 549 -34.94 12.50 -10.91
C THR A 549 -33.83 13.52 -11.19
N ARG A 550 -33.82 14.10 -12.38
CA ARG A 550 -32.88 15.11 -12.85
C ARG A 550 -33.66 16.33 -13.32
N LEU A 551 -33.42 17.48 -12.72
CA LEU A 551 -33.95 18.75 -13.21
C LEU A 551 -33.06 19.27 -14.34
N VAL A 552 -33.62 19.43 -15.54
CA VAL A 552 -32.88 19.84 -16.74
C VAL A 552 -33.55 21.02 -17.41
N GLU A 553 -32.83 22.11 -17.60
CA GLU A 553 -33.33 23.29 -18.31
C GLU A 553 -32.93 23.24 -19.79
N SER A 554 -33.90 23.32 -20.70
CA SER A 554 -33.70 23.27 -22.14
C SER A 554 -34.67 24.18 -22.87
N GLY A 555 -34.15 25.08 -23.72
CA GLY A 555 -34.99 26.03 -24.49
C GLY A 555 -35.90 26.87 -23.60
N ASP A 556 -35.29 27.44 -22.54
CA ASP A 556 -35.85 28.23 -21.45
C ASP A 556 -36.90 27.51 -20.60
N LYS A 557 -37.15 26.21 -20.79
CA LYS A 557 -38.11 25.41 -20.02
C LYS A 557 -37.40 24.42 -19.12
N PHE A 558 -38.00 24.10 -17.98
CA PHE A 558 -37.48 23.08 -17.07
C PHE A 558 -38.15 21.71 -17.30
N TYR A 559 -37.37 20.65 -17.32
CA TYR A 559 -37.78 19.26 -17.55
C TYR A 559 -37.45 18.40 -16.32
N LEU A 560 -38.40 17.58 -15.88
CA LEU A 560 -38.29 16.72 -14.69
C LEU A 560 -37.95 15.28 -15.12
N ASN A 561 -36.73 15.08 -15.61
CA ASN A 561 -36.31 13.81 -16.21
C ASN A 561 -36.10 12.73 -15.16
N THR A 562 -36.40 11.48 -15.47
CA THR A 562 -36.13 10.35 -14.55
C THR A 562 -34.92 9.55 -15.01
N SER A 563 -34.39 8.69 -14.16
CA SER A 563 -33.25 7.80 -14.48
C SER A 563 -33.43 6.92 -15.72
N THR A 564 -34.67 6.73 -16.21
CA THR A 564 -35.00 5.88 -17.38
C THR A 564 -35.48 6.64 -18.62
N GLY A 565 -35.54 7.98 -18.61
CA GLY A 565 -35.97 8.74 -19.80
C GLY A 565 -36.41 10.19 -19.54
N THR A 566 -36.80 10.87 -20.61
CA THR A 566 -37.22 12.29 -20.59
C THR A 566 -38.59 12.44 -19.93
N GLY A 567 -38.64 13.17 -18.84
CA GLY A 567 -39.87 13.45 -18.09
C GLY A 567 -40.58 14.72 -18.57
N PRO A 568 -41.70 15.10 -17.93
CA PRO A 568 -42.50 16.22 -18.39
C PRO A 568 -41.80 17.56 -18.17
N THR A 569 -42.24 18.58 -18.91
CA THR A 569 -41.90 19.97 -18.60
C THR A 569 -42.65 20.45 -17.36
N LEU A 570 -41.94 21.16 -16.48
CA LEU A 570 -42.51 21.87 -15.34
C LEU A 570 -43.43 22.99 -15.85
N LYS A 571 -44.63 23.09 -15.27
CA LYS A 571 -45.71 23.97 -15.75
C LYS A 571 -46.43 24.66 -14.59
N LYS A 572 -47.01 25.83 -14.84
CA LYS A 572 -47.93 26.54 -13.92
C LYS A 572 -49.20 26.90 -14.68
N GLY A 573 -50.36 26.44 -14.21
CA GLY A 573 -51.65 26.63 -14.92
C GLY A 573 -51.71 25.99 -16.32
N GLY A 574 -50.95 24.91 -16.56
CA GLY A 574 -50.90 24.20 -17.84
C GLY A 574 -49.90 24.76 -18.87
N VAL A 575 -49.27 25.90 -18.60
CA VAL A 575 -48.24 26.52 -19.46
C VAL A 575 -46.85 26.17 -18.94
N ALA A 576 -45.90 25.85 -19.83
CA ALA A 576 -44.53 25.53 -19.44
C ALA A 576 -43.91 26.70 -18.68
N PHE A 577 -43.32 26.40 -17.53
CA PHE A 577 -42.59 27.36 -16.73
C PHE A 577 -41.28 27.69 -17.44
N VAL A 578 -41.01 28.99 -17.57
CA VAL A 578 -39.85 29.51 -18.32
C VAL A 578 -38.90 30.24 -17.38
N ASP A 579 -37.58 30.15 -17.58
CA ASP A 579 -36.62 30.84 -16.73
C ASP A 579 -36.88 32.35 -16.70
N GLY A 580 -36.88 32.93 -15.49
CA GLY A 580 -37.24 34.33 -15.22
C GLY A 580 -38.74 34.68 -15.23
N SER A 581 -39.65 33.73 -15.50
CA SER A 581 -41.10 34.02 -15.63
C SER A 581 -41.84 34.35 -14.31
N ASP A 582 -41.27 34.01 -13.14
CA ASP A 582 -41.83 34.32 -11.80
C ASP A 582 -40.92 35.31 -11.03
N GLY A 583 -40.10 36.09 -11.75
CA GLY A 583 -39.17 37.04 -11.16
C GLY A 583 -37.83 36.40 -10.77
N THR A 584 -37.34 36.65 -9.56
CA THR A 584 -36.00 36.27 -9.08
C THR A 584 -35.87 34.81 -8.59
N TRP A 585 -36.91 33.98 -8.78
CA TRP A 585 -37.01 32.61 -8.29
C TRP A 585 -36.61 31.58 -9.35
N ALA A 586 -35.66 30.71 -9.01
CA ALA A 586 -35.17 29.63 -9.87
C ALA A 586 -35.42 28.26 -9.24
N PRO A 587 -35.79 27.23 -10.02
CA PRO A 587 -35.89 25.87 -9.51
C PRO A 587 -34.49 25.29 -9.36
N ILE A 588 -34.24 24.58 -8.26
CA ILE A 588 -32.91 24.12 -7.85
C ILE A 588 -32.83 22.62 -7.54
N ALA A 589 -33.97 21.94 -7.41
CA ALA A 589 -34.01 20.50 -7.19
C ALA A 589 -35.34 19.89 -7.63
N ALA A 590 -35.36 18.61 -8.02
CA ALA A 590 -36.58 17.88 -8.33
C ALA A 590 -36.49 16.42 -7.87
N GLU A 591 -37.57 15.88 -7.29
CA GLU A 591 -37.65 14.45 -6.99
C GLU A 591 -39.03 13.88 -7.33
N LYS A 592 -39.05 12.67 -7.86
CA LYS A 592 -40.28 11.99 -8.29
C LYS A 592 -40.96 11.37 -7.09
N THR A 593 -42.27 11.57 -7.02
CA THR A 593 -43.13 10.94 -6.01
C THR A 593 -44.07 9.94 -6.67
N ALA A 594 -44.82 9.20 -5.85
CA ALA A 594 -45.79 8.21 -6.34
C ALA A 594 -46.90 8.83 -7.22
N THR A 595 -47.20 10.12 -7.06
CA THR A 595 -48.31 10.80 -7.73
C THR A 595 -47.89 11.98 -8.63
N GLY A 596 -46.61 12.34 -8.64
CA GLY A 596 -46.09 13.49 -9.39
C GLY A 596 -44.64 13.79 -9.07
N TYR A 597 -44.32 15.06 -8.83
CA TYR A 597 -42.97 15.49 -8.46
C TYR A 597 -43.03 16.54 -7.35
N VAL A 598 -41.96 16.64 -6.57
CA VAL A 598 -41.69 17.79 -5.72
C VAL A 598 -40.54 18.57 -6.35
N VAL A 599 -40.66 19.90 -6.41
CA VAL A 599 -39.64 20.78 -7.02
C VAL A 599 -39.27 21.89 -6.04
N GLY A 600 -37.98 21.99 -5.69
CA GLY A 600 -37.43 23.00 -4.80
C GLY A 600 -37.01 24.26 -5.55
N TRP A 601 -37.16 25.43 -4.93
CA TRP A 601 -36.92 26.74 -5.53
C TRP A 601 -36.12 27.64 -4.59
N LYS A 602 -35.27 28.52 -5.16
CA LYS A 602 -34.51 29.54 -4.44
C LYS A 602 -34.58 30.90 -5.14
N GLU A 603 -34.69 31.95 -4.34
CA GLU A 603 -34.66 33.33 -4.82
C GLU A 603 -33.25 33.91 -4.72
N ALA A 604 -32.68 34.31 -5.85
CA ALA A 604 -31.29 34.78 -5.89
C ALA A 604 -31.08 36.12 -5.14
N SER A 605 -32.08 36.99 -5.12
CA SER A 605 -31.98 38.35 -4.56
C SER A 605 -32.14 38.40 -3.03
N SER A 606 -32.97 37.52 -2.47
CA SER A 606 -33.30 37.50 -1.04
C SER A 606 -32.71 36.29 -0.30
N GLY A 607 -32.27 35.26 -1.03
CA GLY A 607 -31.80 33.99 -0.46
C GLY A 607 -32.91 33.15 0.18
N LEU A 608 -34.18 33.41 -0.15
CA LEU A 608 -35.32 32.64 0.36
C LEU A 608 -35.59 31.40 -0.49
N TYR A 609 -36.35 30.46 0.07
CA TYR A 609 -36.63 29.14 -0.51
C TYR A 609 -38.13 28.82 -0.48
N THR A 610 -38.60 27.99 -1.43
CA THR A 610 -39.93 27.38 -1.39
C THR A 610 -39.93 26.04 -2.14
N ALA A 611 -41.03 25.29 -2.13
CA ALA A 611 -41.18 24.06 -2.89
C ALA A 611 -42.61 23.86 -3.38
N TRP A 612 -42.74 23.22 -4.55
CA TRP A 612 -44.00 22.95 -5.23
C TRP A 612 -44.27 21.45 -5.30
N ASN A 613 -45.54 21.07 -5.12
CA ASN A 613 -46.06 19.78 -5.54
C ASN A 613 -46.63 19.90 -6.95
N THR A 614 -46.27 18.97 -7.82
CA THR A 614 -46.81 18.88 -9.18
C THR A 614 -47.59 17.59 -9.39
N ASP A 615 -48.45 17.57 -10.41
CA ASP A 615 -48.97 16.31 -10.95
C ASP A 615 -47.87 15.55 -11.73
N SER A 616 -48.19 14.34 -12.18
CA SER A 616 -47.30 13.49 -12.99
C SER A 616 -46.96 14.06 -14.38
N ASN A 617 -47.64 15.12 -14.82
CA ASN A 617 -47.38 15.84 -16.07
C ASN A 617 -46.59 17.15 -15.86
N GLY A 618 -46.09 17.39 -14.64
CA GLY A 618 -45.28 18.54 -14.26
C GLY A 618 -46.07 19.81 -13.94
N ASN A 619 -47.40 19.79 -13.87
CA ASN A 619 -48.20 20.97 -13.54
C ASN A 619 -48.21 21.24 -12.03
N TYR A 620 -47.91 22.48 -11.64
CA TYR A 620 -48.09 22.98 -10.29
C TYR A 620 -49.51 22.72 -9.76
N LEU A 621 -49.60 22.08 -8.61
CA LEU A 621 -50.85 21.82 -7.89
C LEU A 621 -50.97 22.70 -6.65
N SER A 622 -49.92 22.72 -5.82
CA SER A 622 -49.89 23.44 -4.56
C SER A 622 -48.45 23.63 -4.09
N HIS A 623 -48.23 24.59 -3.19
CA HIS A 623 -46.98 24.63 -2.42
C HIS A 623 -46.91 23.44 -1.46
N VAL A 624 -45.69 23.01 -1.13
CA VAL A 624 -45.47 22.01 -0.09
C VAL A 624 -45.93 22.59 1.25
N SER A 625 -46.91 21.95 1.86
CA SER A 625 -47.63 22.46 3.03
C SER A 625 -46.77 22.54 4.30
N SER A 626 -45.63 21.84 4.36
CA SER A 626 -44.68 21.91 5.49
C SER A 626 -43.85 23.19 5.51
N LEU A 627 -43.74 23.92 4.40
CA LEU A 627 -43.08 25.22 4.30
C LEU A 627 -44.04 26.33 4.76
N THR A 628 -44.13 26.54 6.07
CA THR A 628 -45.02 27.56 6.65
C THR A 628 -44.25 28.81 7.09
N GLY A 629 -44.62 29.94 6.47
CA GLY A 629 -44.15 31.30 6.79
C GLY A 629 -45.16 32.42 6.42
N SER A 630 -46.20 32.09 5.65
CA SER A 630 -47.46 32.84 5.50
C SER A 630 -48.45 31.97 4.67
N THR A 631 -49.73 32.31 4.71
CA THR A 631 -50.95 31.50 4.47
C THR A 631 -51.15 30.85 3.08
N SER A 632 -50.11 30.57 2.29
CA SER A 632 -50.20 29.79 1.03
C SER A 632 -48.88 29.09 0.64
N GLY A 633 -48.03 28.73 1.61
CA GLY A 633 -46.73 28.08 1.36
C GLY A 633 -45.60 29.05 0.99
N GLY A 634 -45.60 30.23 1.65
CA GLY A 634 -44.72 31.35 1.33
C GLY A 634 -43.24 31.10 1.54
N ALA A 635 -42.43 31.88 0.81
CA ALA A 635 -40.96 31.92 0.86
C ALA A 635 -40.41 31.88 2.30
N VAL A 636 -39.51 30.94 2.56
CA VAL A 636 -38.92 30.70 3.88
C VAL A 636 -37.40 30.91 3.83
N SER A 637 -36.79 31.28 4.96
CA SER A 637 -35.34 31.37 5.08
C SER A 637 -34.68 29.99 4.97
N GLY A 638 -33.39 29.92 4.59
CA GLY A 638 -32.60 28.68 4.59
C GLY A 638 -32.60 27.91 5.93
N ALA A 639 -32.80 28.61 7.05
CA ALA A 639 -32.92 28.01 8.37
C ALA A 639 -34.29 27.35 8.68
N ASN A 640 -35.27 27.46 7.78
CA ASN A 640 -36.64 27.00 8.05
C ASN A 640 -36.71 25.48 8.16
N SER A 641 -37.42 24.99 9.17
CA SER A 641 -37.50 23.56 9.43
C SER A 641 -38.24 22.76 8.36
N GLY A 642 -39.21 23.36 7.67
CA GLY A 642 -39.89 22.72 6.54
C GLY A 642 -38.97 22.55 5.33
N LEU A 643 -38.09 23.52 5.06
CA LEU A 643 -37.11 23.45 3.95
C LEU A 643 -36.06 22.40 4.24
N LYS A 644 -35.49 22.45 5.44
CA LYS A 644 -34.58 21.46 5.95
C LYS A 644 -35.16 20.06 5.92
N SER A 645 -36.46 19.89 6.21
CA SER A 645 -37.12 18.57 6.06
C SER A 645 -37.24 18.11 4.60
N LEU A 646 -37.21 19.02 3.63
CA LEU A 646 -37.27 18.68 2.20
C LEU A 646 -35.90 18.29 1.64
N GLU A 647 -34.80 18.77 2.22
CA GLU A 647 -33.43 18.40 1.83
C GLU A 647 -33.21 16.88 1.82
N THR A 648 -33.80 16.17 2.78
CA THR A 648 -33.75 14.70 2.83
C THR A 648 -34.53 14.04 1.70
N THR A 649 -35.58 14.68 1.20
CA THR A 649 -36.35 14.20 0.04
C THR A 649 -35.57 14.40 -1.26
N PHE A 650 -34.81 15.49 -1.36
CA PHE A 650 -33.95 15.79 -2.52
C PHE A 650 -32.54 15.21 -2.42
N HIS A 651 -32.20 14.54 -1.31
CA HIS A 651 -30.88 14.00 -0.99
C HIS A 651 -29.75 15.04 -1.12
N GLN A 652 -30.06 16.31 -0.84
CA GLN A 652 -29.16 17.44 -1.08
C GLN A 652 -29.28 18.50 0.00
N ASP A 653 -28.16 19.16 0.28
CA ASP A 653 -28.10 20.35 1.11
C ASP A 653 -28.49 21.57 0.26
N LEU A 654 -29.79 21.88 0.25
CA LEU A 654 -30.35 22.96 -0.57
C LEU A 654 -29.94 24.34 -0.06
N ASN A 655 -29.74 24.47 1.24
CA ASN A 655 -29.47 25.75 1.87
C ASN A 655 -27.98 26.08 1.99
N GLY A 656 -27.11 25.08 1.79
CA GLY A 656 -25.65 25.20 1.76
C GLY A 656 -25.02 25.29 3.16
N ASP A 657 -25.71 24.80 4.19
CA ASP A 657 -25.22 24.81 5.58
C ASP A 657 -24.41 23.57 5.95
N GLY A 658 -24.09 22.74 4.97
CA GLY A 658 -23.34 21.50 5.08
C GLY A 658 -24.17 20.34 5.64
N GLN A 659 -25.50 20.46 5.69
CA GLN A 659 -26.39 19.45 6.26
C GLN A 659 -27.59 19.18 5.34
N ILE A 660 -28.07 17.93 5.37
CA ILE A 660 -29.27 17.51 4.65
C ILE A 660 -30.34 17.20 5.70
N GLY A 661 -31.21 18.16 6.08
CA GLY A 661 -32.21 17.90 7.13
C GLY A 661 -32.38 18.99 8.20
N THR A 662 -33.39 18.86 9.08
CA THR A 662 -33.55 19.73 10.26
C THR A 662 -32.68 19.31 11.43
N SER A 663 -31.91 20.25 11.97
CA SER A 663 -31.22 20.09 13.27
C SER A 663 -31.76 21.10 14.28
N THR A 664 -32.15 20.64 15.47
CA THR A 664 -32.63 21.47 16.58
C THR A 664 -31.50 21.82 17.54
N THR A 665 -31.05 23.09 17.57
CA THR A 665 -31.03 23.98 18.76
C THR A 665 -30.13 25.21 18.56
N SER A 666 -30.46 26.27 19.30
CA SER A 666 -30.31 27.70 19.04
C SER A 666 -29.13 28.43 19.75
N THR A 667 -28.79 29.59 19.18
CA THR A 667 -27.90 30.71 19.60
C THR A 667 -27.78 31.06 21.10
N PRO A 668 -26.68 31.75 21.51
CA PRO A 668 -26.84 33.09 22.11
C PRO A 668 -25.95 34.21 21.52
N THR A 669 -26.32 35.44 21.85
CA THR A 669 -26.08 36.77 21.23
C THR A 669 -24.74 37.50 21.54
N SER A 670 -24.33 38.39 20.61
CA SER A 670 -23.26 39.44 20.64
C SER A 670 -23.74 40.76 21.35
N PRO A 671 -22.98 41.89 21.58
CA PRO A 671 -21.62 42.28 21.13
C PRO A 671 -20.72 43.08 22.12
N THR A 672 -19.42 43.23 21.78
CA THR A 672 -18.76 44.55 21.55
C THR A 672 -17.38 44.36 20.87
N SER A 673 -17.22 45.03 19.72
CA SER A 673 -16.03 45.13 18.85
C SER A 673 -15.04 46.19 19.38
N PRO A 674 -13.75 46.30 18.97
CA PRO A 674 -13.05 45.70 17.81
C PRO A 674 -11.71 44.98 18.17
N THR A 675 -11.13 44.03 17.40
CA THR A 675 -10.57 44.04 16.03
C THR A 675 -10.20 42.60 15.58
N SER A 676 -10.32 42.27 14.28
CA SER A 676 -10.00 41.00 13.52
C SER A 676 -8.64 40.29 13.83
N PRO A 677 -8.31 38.98 13.52
CA PRO A 677 -8.99 37.83 12.81
C PRO A 677 -8.94 36.41 13.55
N THR A 678 -9.36 35.28 12.89
CA THR A 678 -9.14 33.78 13.10
C THR A 678 -10.25 32.80 13.63
N SER A 679 -10.20 31.51 13.18
CA SER A 679 -11.20 30.37 13.20
C SER A 679 -10.94 29.26 14.27
N PRO A 680 -11.90 28.42 14.75
CA PRO A 680 -11.63 27.25 15.64
C PRO A 680 -11.76 25.84 14.98
N ALA A 681 -11.24 24.81 15.68
CA ALA A 681 -10.67 23.54 15.19
C ALA A 681 -11.63 22.34 14.95
N ALA A 682 -11.25 21.44 14.04
CA ALA A 682 -11.98 20.24 13.61
C ALA A 682 -11.61 18.97 14.42
N GLY A 683 -12.60 18.15 14.80
CA GLY A 683 -12.39 16.81 15.39
C GLY A 683 -12.12 15.73 14.33
N THR A 684 -11.56 14.59 14.73
CA THR A 684 -11.17 13.51 13.81
C THR A 684 -12.38 12.64 13.48
N VAL A 685 -12.76 12.63 12.21
CA VAL A 685 -13.82 11.76 11.69
C VAL A 685 -13.24 10.37 11.54
N ILE A 686 -13.77 9.40 12.29
CA ILE A 686 -13.31 8.02 12.28
C ILE A 686 -14.03 7.24 11.16
N GLU A 687 -15.31 7.53 10.93
CA GLU A 687 -16.12 6.85 9.92
C GLU A 687 -17.20 7.81 9.36
N SER A 688 -17.51 7.71 8.05
CA SER A 688 -18.44 8.64 7.38
C SER A 688 -19.31 8.03 6.27
N ALA A 689 -19.32 6.71 6.11
CA ALA A 689 -20.03 5.99 5.07
C ALA A 689 -21.24 5.27 5.68
N GLY A 690 -22.41 5.91 5.62
CA GLY A 690 -23.63 5.43 6.26
C GLY A 690 -24.52 6.62 6.66
N ALA A 691 -25.68 6.37 7.25
CA ALA A 691 -26.52 7.45 7.76
C ALA A 691 -25.98 8.04 9.09
N THR A 692 -24.98 7.38 9.70
CA THR A 692 -24.29 7.78 10.93
C THR A 692 -22.79 7.89 10.67
N ARG A 693 -22.13 8.79 11.42
CA ARG A 693 -20.71 9.11 11.37
C ARG A 693 -20.15 8.98 12.78
N LEU A 694 -19.12 8.15 12.94
CA LEU A 694 -18.40 8.07 14.21
C LEU A 694 -17.31 9.17 14.26
N VAL A 695 -17.36 10.04 15.26
CA VAL A 695 -16.41 11.15 15.42
C VAL A 695 -15.82 11.16 16.82
N GLU A 696 -14.50 11.24 16.91
CA GLU A 696 -13.80 11.40 18.18
C GLU A 696 -13.42 12.86 18.41
N SER A 697 -13.76 13.35 19.60
CA SER A 697 -13.47 14.73 19.99
C SER A 697 -13.38 14.84 21.51
N GLY A 698 -12.20 15.18 22.02
CA GLY A 698 -11.97 15.39 23.45
C GLY A 698 -12.21 14.13 24.30
N ASP A 699 -11.58 13.02 23.91
CA ASP A 699 -11.60 11.71 24.58
C ASP A 699 -12.99 11.04 24.65
N LYS A 700 -13.91 11.43 23.76
CA LYS A 700 -15.27 10.88 23.64
C LYS A 700 -15.60 10.55 22.20
N TYR A 701 -16.40 9.50 22.02
CA TYR A 701 -16.91 9.07 20.72
C TYR A 701 -18.36 9.50 20.54
N TYR A 702 -18.65 10.21 19.46
CA TYR A 702 -19.98 10.72 19.13
C TYR A 702 -20.57 9.95 17.93
N LEU A 703 -21.82 9.49 18.08
CA LEU A 703 -22.59 8.73 17.07
C LEU A 703 -23.43 9.67 16.21
N ASN A 704 -22.80 10.42 15.31
CA ASN A 704 -23.40 11.58 14.64
C ASN A 704 -24.27 11.19 13.44
N GLY A 705 -25.53 11.58 13.38
CA GLY A 705 -26.34 11.38 12.18
C GLY A 705 -25.97 12.33 11.04
N SER A 706 -26.57 12.15 9.87
CA SER A 706 -26.45 13.03 8.69
C SER A 706 -26.85 14.49 8.92
N THR A 707 -27.44 14.82 10.08
CA THR A 707 -27.95 16.14 10.47
C THR A 707 -27.28 16.74 11.71
N GLY A 708 -26.15 16.18 12.19
CA GLY A 708 -25.35 16.78 13.27
C GLY A 708 -24.95 15.84 14.41
N THR A 709 -24.41 16.41 15.50
CA THR A 709 -23.80 15.64 16.60
C THR A 709 -24.83 14.80 17.36
N GLY A 710 -24.70 13.48 17.27
CA GLY A 710 -25.52 12.53 18.01
C GLY A 710 -24.98 12.27 19.41
N PRO A 711 -25.57 11.32 20.16
CA PRO A 711 -25.14 11.08 21.53
C PRO A 711 -23.71 10.56 21.59
N THR A 712 -23.03 10.82 22.70
CA THR A 712 -21.78 10.12 23.01
C THR A 712 -22.06 8.65 23.32
N LEU A 713 -21.17 7.78 22.86
CA LEU A 713 -21.19 6.35 23.15
C LEU A 713 -20.92 6.12 24.64
N LYS A 714 -21.76 5.33 25.30
CA LYS A 714 -21.74 5.15 26.76
C LYS A 714 -21.83 3.69 27.16
N HIS A 715 -21.17 3.35 28.26
CA HIS A 715 -21.31 2.05 28.94
C HIS A 715 -21.68 2.29 30.41
N GLY A 716 -22.76 1.66 30.89
CA GLY A 716 -23.27 1.90 32.25
C GLY A 716 -23.72 3.35 32.53
N GLY A 717 -24.02 4.14 31.49
CA GLY A 717 -24.44 5.54 31.59
C GLY A 717 -23.30 6.56 31.66
N ALA A 718 -22.04 6.12 31.69
CA ALA A 718 -20.86 6.99 31.60
C ALA A 718 -20.34 7.03 30.15
N ASP A 719 -19.78 8.16 29.74
CA ASP A 719 -19.10 8.29 28.45
C ASP A 719 -17.99 7.26 28.34
N PHE A 720 -17.97 6.51 27.24
CA PHE A 720 -16.88 5.61 26.93
C PHE A 720 -15.64 6.44 26.62
N ILE A 721 -14.57 6.23 27.40
CA ILE A 721 -13.28 6.90 27.27
C ILE A 721 -12.24 5.81 27.01
N GLU A 722 -11.36 6.01 26.03
CA GLU A 722 -10.31 5.05 25.71
C GLU A 722 -9.34 4.87 26.90
N GLY A 723 -9.10 3.62 27.30
CA GLY A 723 -8.02 3.28 28.25
C GLY A 723 -8.40 2.93 29.70
N SER A 724 -9.67 2.85 30.09
CA SER A 724 -10.03 2.45 31.46
C SER A 724 -10.10 0.93 31.71
N ASP A 725 -10.21 0.08 30.66
CA ASP A 725 -10.45 -1.38 30.81
C ASP A 725 -10.30 -2.27 29.53
N HIS A 726 -9.28 -2.04 28.67
CA HIS A 726 -8.73 -2.95 27.60
C HIS A 726 -9.01 -2.64 26.10
N THR A 727 -7.92 -2.63 25.30
CA THR A 727 -7.64 -3.05 23.89
C THR A 727 -8.64 -2.89 22.73
N TRP A 728 -9.90 -2.49 22.95
CA TRP A 728 -10.97 -2.44 21.95
C TRP A 728 -11.34 -1.00 21.55
N ALA A 729 -11.39 -0.73 20.24
CA ALA A 729 -11.75 0.58 19.68
C ALA A 729 -13.02 0.50 18.81
N PRO A 730 -13.93 1.49 18.87
CA PRO A 730 -15.08 1.56 17.98
C PRO A 730 -14.64 2.01 16.58
N ILE A 731 -15.10 1.31 15.54
CA ILE A 731 -14.63 1.53 14.16
C ILE A 731 -15.73 1.90 13.17
N ALA A 732 -17.00 1.63 13.48
CA ALA A 732 -18.14 2.02 12.65
C ALA A 732 -19.41 2.10 13.50
N ALA A 733 -20.37 2.95 13.09
CA ALA A 733 -21.66 3.06 13.74
C ALA A 733 -22.79 3.31 12.73
N GLU A 734 -23.95 2.66 12.90
CA GLU A 734 -25.12 2.87 12.04
C GLU A 734 -26.40 3.04 12.90
N LYS A 735 -27.26 3.98 12.50
CA LYS A 735 -28.52 4.24 13.20
C LYS A 735 -29.51 3.13 12.93
N THR A 736 -30.12 2.59 13.98
CA THR A 736 -31.25 1.66 13.86
C THR A 736 -32.55 2.30 14.36
N ALA A 737 -33.68 1.65 14.08
CA ALA A 737 -35.00 2.13 14.51
C ALA A 737 -35.13 2.32 16.04
N THR A 738 -34.34 1.59 16.83
CA THR A 738 -34.42 1.60 18.30
C THR A 738 -33.15 2.09 19.00
N GLY A 739 -32.11 2.46 18.25
CA GLY A 739 -30.82 2.82 18.84
C GLY A 739 -29.71 2.94 17.80
N TYR A 740 -28.52 2.43 18.11
CA TYR A 740 -27.41 2.34 17.16
C TYR A 740 -26.79 0.95 17.21
N GLN A 741 -26.20 0.54 16.09
CA GLN A 741 -25.27 -0.58 16.06
C GLN A 741 -23.86 -0.01 15.96
N VAL A 742 -22.94 -0.47 16.82
CA VAL A 742 -21.56 0.02 16.86
C VAL A 742 -20.62 -1.18 16.79
N VAL A 743 -19.71 -1.17 15.81
CA VAL A 743 -18.73 -2.24 15.57
C VAL A 743 -17.40 -1.88 16.22
N TRP A 744 -16.76 -2.87 16.84
CA TRP A 744 -15.54 -2.74 17.62
C TRP A 744 -14.46 -3.68 17.10
N LYS A 745 -13.20 -3.27 17.22
CA LYS A 745 -12.03 -4.07 16.85
C LYS A 745 -10.99 -4.07 17.98
N GLU A 746 -10.42 -5.23 18.25
CA GLU A 746 -9.30 -5.37 19.18
C GLU A 746 -7.96 -5.26 18.45
N ALA A 747 -7.16 -4.24 18.79
CA ALA A 747 -5.90 -3.99 18.09
C ALA A 747 -4.86 -5.11 18.30
N SER A 748 -4.87 -5.78 19.46
CA SER A 748 -3.88 -6.81 19.82
C SER A 748 -4.18 -8.21 19.29
N THR A 749 -5.44 -8.53 18.98
CA THR A 749 -5.85 -9.87 18.52
C THR A 749 -6.50 -9.87 17.14
N GLY A 750 -6.88 -8.70 16.61
CA GLY A 750 -7.56 -8.57 15.33
C GLY A 750 -9.00 -9.08 15.32
N GLN A 751 -9.60 -9.30 16.50
CA GLN A 751 -10.97 -9.77 16.62
C GLN A 751 -12.00 -8.63 16.61
N TYR A 752 -13.24 -8.98 16.29
CA TYR A 752 -14.35 -8.03 16.12
C TYR A 752 -15.52 -8.37 17.03
N THR A 753 -16.29 -7.37 17.44
CA THR A 753 -17.60 -7.53 18.08
C THR A 753 -18.51 -6.36 17.71
N ALA A 754 -19.81 -6.45 17.98
CA ALA A 754 -20.74 -5.36 17.76
C ALA A 754 -21.74 -5.21 18.91
N TRP A 755 -22.08 -3.98 19.22
CA TRP A 755 -23.01 -3.58 20.27
C TRP A 755 -24.29 -3.04 19.65
N ASN A 756 -25.42 -3.35 20.30
CA ASN A 756 -26.64 -2.57 20.20
C ASN A 756 -26.65 -1.55 21.34
N THR A 757 -26.93 -0.30 21.01
CA THR A 757 -27.19 0.75 21.99
C THR A 757 -28.66 1.15 22.00
N ASP A 758 -29.08 1.90 23.00
CA ASP A 758 -30.32 2.67 22.95
C ASP A 758 -30.15 3.95 22.11
N ASN A 759 -31.22 4.75 21.99
CA ASN A 759 -31.20 6.02 21.26
C ASN A 759 -30.29 7.10 21.89
N ASN A 760 -29.83 6.90 23.13
CA ASN A 760 -28.99 7.81 23.89
C ASN A 760 -27.51 7.38 23.88
N GLY A 761 -27.17 6.34 23.10
CA GLY A 761 -25.81 5.83 22.95
C GLY A 761 -25.37 4.90 24.07
N ASN A 762 -26.25 4.51 25.01
CA ASN A 762 -25.89 3.56 26.06
C ASN A 762 -25.93 2.13 25.52
N TYR A 763 -24.89 1.35 25.81
CA TYR A 763 -24.87 -0.09 25.56
C TYR A 763 -26.09 -0.80 26.16
N VAL A 764 -26.76 -1.60 25.33
CA VAL A 764 -27.92 -2.42 25.71
C VAL A 764 -27.59 -3.92 25.65
N SER A 765 -26.99 -4.38 24.56
CA SER A 765 -26.63 -5.79 24.36
C SER A 765 -25.61 -5.98 23.24
N HIS A 766 -24.96 -7.14 23.16
CA HIS A 766 -24.21 -7.52 21.96
C HIS A 766 -25.15 -7.88 20.81
N LEU A 767 -24.71 -7.65 19.57
CA LEU A 767 -25.46 -8.05 18.39
C LEU A 767 -25.42 -9.57 18.23
N SER A 768 -26.59 -10.20 18.24
CA SER A 768 -26.76 -11.64 18.31
C SER A 768 -26.28 -12.42 17.07
N SER A 769 -26.01 -11.74 15.95
CA SER A 769 -25.43 -12.35 14.74
C SER A 769 -23.93 -12.62 14.86
N LEU A 770 -23.26 -12.05 15.86
CA LEU A 770 -21.85 -12.25 16.18
C LEU A 770 -21.75 -12.99 17.52
N THR A 771 -21.88 -14.32 17.54
CA THR A 771 -21.82 -15.08 18.81
C THR A 771 -20.79 -16.21 18.83
N GLY A 772 -19.88 -16.10 19.80
CA GLY A 772 -19.02 -17.18 20.35
C GLY A 772 -19.29 -17.54 21.82
N SER A 773 -20.27 -16.94 22.51
CA SER A 773 -20.83 -17.39 23.82
C SER A 773 -21.92 -16.42 24.31
N THR A 774 -22.77 -16.87 25.24
CA THR A 774 -23.94 -16.19 25.87
C THR A 774 -23.65 -14.92 26.69
N LYS A 775 -22.45 -14.33 26.53
CA LYS A 775 -22.08 -12.99 27.02
C LYS A 775 -21.51 -12.06 25.94
N GLY A 776 -21.72 -12.39 24.65
CA GLY A 776 -21.09 -11.67 23.53
C GLY A 776 -19.66 -12.16 23.34
N GLY A 777 -19.40 -12.89 22.26
CA GLY A 777 -18.07 -13.39 21.94
C GLY A 777 -17.45 -12.60 20.80
N SER A 778 -16.16 -12.31 20.90
CA SER A 778 -15.34 -11.77 19.82
C SER A 778 -15.18 -12.80 18.68
N VAL A 779 -15.20 -12.34 17.43
CA VAL A 779 -15.14 -13.18 16.22
C VAL A 779 -13.95 -12.81 15.33
N SER A 780 -13.51 -13.73 14.49
CA SER A 780 -12.49 -13.46 13.46
C SER A 780 -13.04 -12.57 12.34
N GLY A 781 -12.16 -11.85 11.63
CA GLY A 781 -12.53 -11.03 10.46
C GLY A 781 -13.20 -11.80 9.32
N SER A 782 -12.98 -13.12 9.24
CA SER A 782 -13.61 -14.00 8.24
C SER A 782 -15.05 -14.43 8.58
N ASN A 783 -15.59 -14.03 9.74
CA ASN A 783 -16.91 -14.45 10.20
C ASN A 783 -18.03 -13.95 9.28
N SER A 784 -18.94 -14.84 8.86
CA SER A 784 -20.04 -14.49 7.95
C SER A 784 -21.05 -13.51 8.55
N GLY A 785 -21.20 -13.48 9.88
CA GLY A 785 -22.02 -12.49 10.60
C GLY A 785 -21.42 -11.09 10.54
N LEU A 786 -20.08 -10.97 10.62
CA LEU A 786 -19.37 -9.70 10.40
C LEU A 786 -19.50 -9.24 8.94
N LYS A 787 -19.28 -10.15 7.98
CA LYS A 787 -19.45 -9.85 6.55
C LYS A 787 -20.89 -9.46 6.19
N SER A 788 -21.89 -9.96 6.91
CA SER A 788 -23.28 -9.54 6.68
C SER A 788 -23.55 -8.11 7.17
N LEU A 789 -22.79 -7.61 8.17
CA LEU A 789 -22.90 -6.23 8.63
C LEU A 789 -22.26 -5.25 7.65
N GLU A 790 -21.21 -5.64 6.94
CA GLU A 790 -20.57 -4.81 5.91
C GLU A 790 -21.59 -4.27 4.91
N THR A 791 -22.57 -5.07 4.49
CA THR A 791 -23.63 -4.63 3.59
C THR A 791 -24.60 -3.63 4.23
N SER A 792 -24.83 -3.72 5.55
CA SER A 792 -25.73 -2.84 6.29
C SER A 792 -25.08 -1.51 6.68
N PHE A 793 -23.76 -1.53 6.90
CA PHE A 793 -22.92 -0.37 7.16
C PHE A 793 -22.33 0.23 5.86
N HIS A 794 -22.57 -0.41 4.72
CA HIS A 794 -22.04 -0.06 3.40
C HIS A 794 -20.50 0.09 3.36
N GLN A 795 -19.79 -0.72 4.14
CA GLN A 795 -18.34 -0.62 4.38
C GLN A 795 -17.65 -1.98 4.48
N ASP A 796 -16.38 -2.03 4.10
CA ASP A 796 -15.49 -3.19 4.30
C ASP A 796 -14.88 -3.11 5.71
N LEU A 797 -15.57 -3.73 6.68
CA LEU A 797 -15.25 -3.60 8.11
C LEU A 797 -14.02 -4.42 8.51
N ASN A 798 -13.71 -5.49 7.79
CA ASN A 798 -12.61 -6.40 8.11
C ASN A 798 -11.33 -6.12 7.29
N GLY A 799 -11.42 -5.31 6.24
CA GLY A 799 -10.32 -4.90 5.37
C GLY A 799 -9.95 -5.96 4.31
N ASP A 800 -10.87 -6.83 3.92
CA ASP A 800 -10.63 -7.90 2.94
C ASP A 800 -10.88 -7.50 1.48
N GLY A 801 -11.25 -6.25 1.24
CA GLY A 801 -11.50 -5.67 -0.07
C GLY A 801 -12.90 -5.91 -0.61
N GLN A 802 -13.83 -6.44 0.21
CA GLN A 802 -15.21 -6.68 -0.18
C GLN A 802 -16.19 -6.09 0.85
N VAL A 803 -17.34 -5.62 0.36
CA VAL A 803 -18.46 -5.17 1.20
C VAL A 803 -19.56 -6.22 1.12
N GLY A 804 -19.68 -7.06 2.14
CA GLY A 804 -20.64 -8.15 2.13
C GLY A 804 -19.99 -9.51 1.88
N THR A 805 -20.77 -10.58 1.96
CA THR A 805 -20.32 -11.89 1.47
C THR A 805 -20.27 -11.87 -0.06
N ALA A 806 -19.14 -12.23 -0.67
CA ALA A 806 -18.99 -12.36 -2.12
C ALA A 806 -20.23 -12.98 -2.79
N THR A 807 -21.02 -12.18 -3.52
CA THR A 807 -22.05 -12.71 -4.41
C THR A 807 -21.40 -13.13 -5.71
N SER A 808 -21.07 -14.41 -5.84
CA SER A 808 -20.71 -15.02 -7.11
C SER A 808 -21.77 -14.73 -8.16
N SER A 809 -21.44 -13.91 -9.16
CA SER A 809 -22.23 -13.77 -10.38
C SER A 809 -21.71 -14.74 -11.44
N THR A 810 -22.63 -15.57 -11.93
CA THR A 810 -22.44 -16.57 -12.98
C THR A 810 -22.59 -15.95 -14.38
N SER A 811 -21.60 -16.18 -15.25
CA SER A 811 -21.73 -16.53 -16.68
C SER A 811 -20.32 -16.76 -17.22
N SER A 812 -19.96 -17.84 -17.91
CA SER A 812 -20.73 -18.90 -18.57
C SER A 812 -19.78 -20.06 -18.91
N THR A 813 -20.10 -21.30 -18.50
CA THR A 813 -20.21 -22.50 -19.37
C THR A 813 -20.55 -23.74 -18.54
N GLN A 814 -21.65 -24.40 -18.96
CA GLN A 814 -22.03 -25.81 -18.78
C GLN A 814 -22.66 -26.29 -17.45
N LEU A 815 -23.99 -26.48 -17.50
CA LEU A 815 -24.69 -27.48 -16.68
C LEU A 815 -24.24 -28.89 -17.06
N ALA A 816 -23.93 -29.71 -16.06
CA ALA A 816 -24.11 -31.16 -16.11
C ALA A 816 -24.72 -31.66 -14.80
N ALA A 817 -25.99 -31.32 -14.55
CA ALA A 817 -26.79 -32.06 -13.59
C ALA A 817 -27.25 -33.38 -14.25
N THR A 818 -26.52 -34.46 -13.98
CA THR A 818 -27.04 -35.84 -14.02
C THR A 818 -27.05 -36.30 -12.55
N SER A 819 -28.10 -36.80 -11.92
CA SER A 819 -29.25 -37.52 -12.43
C SER A 819 -30.27 -37.72 -11.28
N SER A 820 -31.53 -37.96 -11.63
CA SER A 820 -32.47 -38.69 -10.77
C SER A 820 -32.34 -40.22 -11.00
N SER A 821 -31.11 -40.76 -11.05
CA SER A 821 -30.90 -42.20 -11.26
C SER A 821 -31.14 -42.98 -9.97
N THR A 822 -31.61 -44.22 -10.10
CA THR A 822 -31.76 -45.18 -8.99
C THR A 822 -30.59 -46.16 -8.94
N SER A 823 -29.46 -45.81 -9.55
CA SER A 823 -28.25 -46.64 -9.74
C SER A 823 -27.01 -45.88 -9.29
N SER A 824 -25.99 -46.60 -8.83
CA SER A 824 -24.67 -46.03 -8.55
C SER A 824 -24.09 -45.32 -9.77
N ASN A 825 -23.66 -44.06 -9.59
CA ASN A 825 -23.10 -43.22 -10.63
C ASN A 825 -21.62 -42.92 -10.37
N VAL A 826 -20.85 -42.68 -11.43
CA VAL A 826 -19.53 -42.07 -11.34
C VAL A 826 -19.62 -40.68 -11.98
N GLN A 827 -19.49 -39.63 -11.18
CA GLN A 827 -19.57 -38.23 -11.59
C GLN A 827 -18.16 -37.63 -11.50
N THR A 828 -17.65 -37.04 -12.57
CA THR A 828 -16.26 -36.51 -12.63
C THR A 828 -16.30 -35.00 -12.77
N SER A 829 -15.51 -34.32 -11.95
CA SER A 829 -15.34 -32.87 -11.96
C SER A 829 -14.51 -32.39 -13.16
N THR A 830 -14.83 -31.18 -13.61
CA THR A 830 -14.10 -30.43 -14.63
C THR A 830 -13.10 -29.48 -13.97
N SER A 831 -12.59 -28.48 -14.70
CA SER A 831 -11.78 -27.41 -14.11
C SER A 831 -12.57 -26.14 -13.79
N GLY A 832 -13.89 -26.18 -14.03
CA GLY A 832 -14.82 -25.13 -13.63
C GLY A 832 -15.55 -25.53 -12.34
N ASN A 833 -16.32 -24.59 -11.79
CA ASN A 833 -17.12 -24.84 -10.58
C ASN A 833 -18.34 -25.71 -10.91
N ASP A 834 -18.34 -26.94 -10.44
CA ASP A 834 -19.35 -27.97 -10.67
C ASP A 834 -20.25 -28.20 -9.45
N ALA A 835 -21.50 -28.63 -9.69
CA ALA A 835 -22.46 -28.96 -8.65
C ALA A 835 -23.01 -30.37 -8.83
N PHE A 836 -22.68 -31.25 -7.90
CA PHE A 836 -23.08 -32.64 -7.87
C PHE A 836 -24.22 -32.89 -6.86
N VAL A 837 -24.99 -33.95 -7.12
CA VAL A 837 -26.04 -34.42 -6.21
C VAL A 837 -25.93 -35.94 -6.09
N GLY A 838 -25.82 -36.42 -4.84
CA GLY A 838 -25.86 -37.85 -4.50
C GLY A 838 -27.25 -38.44 -4.64
N THR A 839 -27.31 -39.73 -4.92
CA THR A 839 -28.54 -40.51 -5.07
C THR A 839 -28.77 -41.38 -3.84
N THR A 840 -29.78 -42.26 -3.90
CA THR A 840 -30.04 -43.23 -2.83
C THR A 840 -29.16 -44.49 -2.93
N LYS A 841 -28.18 -44.50 -3.85
CA LYS A 841 -27.23 -45.59 -4.11
C LYS A 841 -25.81 -45.05 -3.98
N ALA A 842 -24.85 -45.93 -3.73
CA ALA A 842 -23.44 -45.57 -3.60
C ALA A 842 -22.92 -44.92 -4.89
N ASP A 843 -22.62 -43.63 -4.83
CA ASP A 843 -22.08 -42.84 -5.93
C ASP A 843 -20.57 -42.61 -5.76
N THR A 844 -19.87 -42.33 -6.86
CA THR A 844 -18.45 -41.94 -6.85
C THR A 844 -18.28 -40.56 -7.48
N PHE A 845 -17.66 -39.64 -6.76
CA PHE A 845 -17.37 -38.28 -7.23
C PHE A 845 -15.87 -38.12 -7.44
N SER A 846 -15.41 -37.96 -8.68
CA SER A 846 -13.99 -38.01 -9.06
C SER A 846 -13.44 -36.62 -9.36
N PHE A 847 -12.32 -36.26 -8.72
CA PHE A 847 -11.69 -34.94 -8.81
C PHE A 847 -10.21 -35.07 -9.20
N ALA A 848 -9.85 -34.44 -10.32
CA ALA A 848 -8.47 -34.28 -10.77
C ALA A 848 -7.87 -32.98 -10.22
N ALA A 849 -6.61 -32.67 -10.51
CA ALA A 849 -6.02 -31.39 -10.11
C ALA A 849 -6.65 -30.20 -10.85
N ASN A 850 -6.77 -29.05 -10.19
CA ASN A 850 -7.42 -27.83 -10.68
C ASN A 850 -8.93 -28.04 -10.91
N PHE A 851 -9.62 -28.62 -9.93
CA PHE A 851 -11.04 -28.96 -10.04
C PHE A 851 -11.99 -27.78 -9.75
N GLY A 852 -11.48 -26.60 -9.42
CA GLY A 852 -12.32 -25.42 -9.18
C GLY A 852 -13.05 -25.47 -7.84
N ASN A 853 -14.18 -24.75 -7.74
CA ASN A 853 -14.98 -24.63 -6.52
C ASN A 853 -16.29 -25.40 -6.64
N ASP A 854 -16.24 -26.66 -6.22
CA ASP A 854 -17.28 -27.64 -6.42
C ASP A 854 -18.16 -27.86 -5.18
N VAL A 855 -19.39 -28.31 -5.41
CA VAL A 855 -20.35 -28.58 -4.34
C VAL A 855 -20.99 -29.95 -4.54
N ILE A 856 -21.00 -30.81 -3.51
CA ILE A 856 -21.79 -32.04 -3.47
C ILE A 856 -22.96 -31.84 -2.50
N LYS A 857 -24.17 -32.10 -2.98
CA LYS A 857 -25.39 -32.21 -2.17
C LYS A 857 -25.72 -33.68 -1.95
N ASP A 858 -26.32 -33.99 -0.81
CA ASP A 858 -26.82 -35.34 -0.47
C ASP A 858 -25.73 -36.43 -0.46
N PHE A 859 -24.52 -36.10 0.01
CA PHE A 859 -23.43 -37.08 0.21
C PHE A 859 -23.73 -38.02 1.39
N THR A 860 -23.62 -39.32 1.17
CA THR A 860 -23.88 -40.36 2.18
C THR A 860 -22.57 -40.96 2.70
N ALA A 861 -22.06 -40.50 3.85
CA ALA A 861 -20.76 -40.93 4.40
C ALA A 861 -20.75 -42.29 5.14
N SER A 862 -21.88 -43.01 5.20
CA SER A 862 -21.92 -44.31 5.91
C SER A 862 -23.12 -45.17 5.50
N GLY A 863 -22.98 -46.48 5.73
CA GLY A 863 -24.02 -47.47 5.45
C GLY A 863 -23.82 -48.23 4.14
N PRO A 864 -24.76 -49.13 3.78
CA PRO A 864 -24.64 -50.02 2.62
C PRO A 864 -24.72 -49.31 1.27
N ALA A 865 -25.04 -48.01 1.25
CA ALA A 865 -25.09 -47.16 0.07
C ALA A 865 -24.23 -45.90 0.28
N HIS A 866 -23.11 -46.01 1.00
CA HIS A 866 -22.21 -44.88 1.18
C HIS A 866 -21.58 -44.45 -0.15
N ASP A 867 -21.40 -43.15 -0.30
CA ASP A 867 -20.77 -42.52 -1.45
C ASP A 867 -19.26 -42.48 -1.25
N THR A 868 -18.52 -42.33 -2.35
CA THR A 868 -17.06 -42.24 -2.34
C THR A 868 -16.61 -41.00 -3.09
N ILE A 869 -15.68 -40.25 -2.50
CA ILE A 869 -14.96 -39.17 -3.16
C ILE A 869 -13.62 -39.73 -3.62
N GLN A 870 -13.40 -39.69 -4.93
CA GLN A 870 -12.16 -40.13 -5.55
C GLN A 870 -11.31 -38.91 -5.88
N PHE A 871 -10.22 -38.70 -5.16
CA PHE A 871 -9.22 -37.70 -5.51
C PHE A 871 -8.09 -38.33 -6.30
N SER A 872 -7.55 -37.60 -7.28
CA SER A 872 -6.23 -37.92 -7.79
C SER A 872 -5.20 -37.83 -6.66
N LYS A 873 -4.23 -38.74 -6.63
CA LYS A 873 -3.10 -38.66 -5.68
C LYS A 873 -2.29 -37.37 -5.78
N SER A 874 -2.42 -36.63 -6.88
CA SER A 874 -1.83 -35.31 -7.05
C SER A 874 -2.56 -34.19 -6.28
N VAL A 875 -3.80 -34.44 -5.84
CA VAL A 875 -4.65 -33.51 -5.09
C VAL A 875 -4.63 -33.86 -3.60
N PHE A 876 -4.96 -35.10 -3.27
CA PHE A 876 -4.83 -35.66 -1.93
C PHE A 876 -4.32 -37.08 -2.04
N ASP A 877 -3.40 -37.47 -1.16
CA ASP A 877 -2.75 -38.79 -1.19
C ASP A 877 -3.28 -39.77 -0.13
N SER A 878 -4.08 -39.27 0.82
CA SER A 878 -4.55 -40.01 1.98
C SER A 878 -5.76 -39.34 2.65
N PHE A 879 -6.54 -40.12 3.40
CA PHE A 879 -7.68 -39.59 4.16
C PHE A 879 -7.25 -38.56 5.22
N ALA A 880 -6.05 -38.75 5.81
CA ALA A 880 -5.46 -37.78 6.73
C ALA A 880 -5.19 -36.44 6.04
N SER A 881 -4.72 -36.48 4.78
CA SER A 881 -4.51 -35.28 3.96
C SER A 881 -5.82 -34.59 3.62
N VAL A 882 -6.88 -35.33 3.30
CA VAL A 882 -8.21 -34.73 3.13
C VAL A 882 -8.70 -34.08 4.42
N LEU A 883 -8.57 -34.75 5.55
CA LEU A 883 -9.07 -34.26 6.84
C LEU A 883 -8.31 -33.01 7.32
N SER A 884 -7.02 -32.89 7.02
CA SER A 884 -6.24 -31.68 7.35
C SER A 884 -6.66 -30.46 6.52
N HIS A 885 -7.33 -30.68 5.39
CA HIS A 885 -7.85 -29.65 4.50
C HIS A 885 -9.38 -29.47 4.63
N ALA A 886 -10.03 -30.32 5.42
CA ALA A 886 -11.46 -30.28 5.68
C ALA A 886 -11.76 -29.39 6.91
N THR A 887 -12.52 -28.34 6.70
CA THR A 887 -13.02 -27.46 7.76
C THR A 887 -14.53 -27.57 7.87
N GLN A 888 -15.05 -27.67 9.09
CA GLN A 888 -16.49 -27.54 9.34
C GLN A 888 -16.89 -26.07 9.17
N SER A 889 -17.74 -25.77 8.18
CA SER A 889 -18.30 -24.44 7.93
C SER A 889 -19.81 -24.48 8.10
N GLY A 890 -20.29 -24.11 9.28
CA GLY A 890 -21.69 -24.28 9.65
C GLY A 890 -22.10 -25.76 9.57
N GLN A 891 -23.13 -26.06 8.77
CA GLN A 891 -23.61 -27.42 8.56
C GLN A 891 -22.87 -28.17 7.44
N ASP A 892 -21.91 -27.53 6.77
CA ASP A 892 -21.20 -28.08 5.63
C ASP A 892 -19.76 -28.45 5.99
N VAL A 893 -19.17 -29.38 5.25
CA VAL A 893 -17.72 -29.61 5.26
C VAL A 893 -17.13 -28.97 4.01
N VAL A 894 -16.10 -28.14 4.17
CA VAL A 894 -15.36 -27.54 3.06
C VAL A 894 -13.96 -28.12 3.05
N ILE A 895 -13.59 -28.81 1.98
CA ILE A 895 -12.25 -29.35 1.73
C ILE A 895 -11.56 -28.39 0.75
N ALA A 896 -10.51 -27.71 1.19
CA ALA A 896 -9.84 -26.68 0.39
C ALA A 896 -8.38 -27.03 0.12
N THR A 897 -7.95 -26.99 -1.13
CA THR A 897 -6.53 -27.21 -1.50
C THR A 897 -6.12 -26.27 -2.63
N GLY A 898 -5.18 -25.37 -2.33
CA GLY A 898 -4.82 -24.28 -3.24
C GLY A 898 -6.02 -23.37 -3.56
N GLY A 899 -6.30 -23.17 -4.86
CA GLY A 899 -7.44 -22.40 -5.36
C GLY A 899 -8.73 -23.22 -5.56
N ASP A 900 -8.69 -24.52 -5.29
CA ASP A 900 -9.82 -25.42 -5.44
C ASP A 900 -10.53 -25.64 -4.09
N THR A 901 -11.87 -25.72 -4.11
CA THR A 901 -12.67 -26.07 -2.93
C THR A 901 -13.73 -27.10 -3.26
N LEU A 902 -13.92 -28.10 -2.40
CA LEU A 902 -15.04 -29.03 -2.44
C LEU A 902 -15.91 -28.84 -1.20
N THR A 903 -17.16 -28.45 -1.40
CA THR A 903 -18.13 -28.28 -0.30
C THR A 903 -19.12 -29.45 -0.26
N LEU A 904 -19.12 -30.21 0.83
CA LEU A 904 -20.12 -31.23 1.14
C LEU A 904 -21.24 -30.61 1.98
N LYS A 905 -22.43 -30.47 1.38
CA LYS A 905 -23.56 -29.82 2.04
C LYS A 905 -24.17 -30.69 3.14
N ASN A 906 -24.51 -30.08 4.27
CA ASN A 906 -25.15 -30.71 5.43
C ASN A 906 -24.37 -31.92 6.01
N MET A 907 -23.04 -31.90 5.89
CA MET A 907 -22.16 -32.95 6.36
C MET A 907 -21.40 -32.50 7.62
N LYS A 908 -21.09 -33.44 8.51
CA LYS A 908 -20.18 -33.20 9.63
C LYS A 908 -18.81 -33.79 9.31
N VAL A 909 -17.75 -33.05 9.60
CA VAL A 909 -16.38 -33.53 9.36
C VAL A 909 -16.10 -34.84 10.12
N GLY A 910 -16.67 -34.99 11.31
CA GLY A 910 -16.56 -36.22 12.11
C GLY A 910 -17.40 -37.41 11.65
N SER A 911 -18.29 -37.24 10.66
CA SER A 911 -18.98 -38.38 10.04
C SER A 911 -18.25 -38.94 8.82
N LEU A 912 -17.17 -38.28 8.36
CA LEU A 912 -16.31 -38.79 7.31
C LEU A 912 -15.32 -39.81 7.86
N THR A 913 -15.05 -40.84 7.07
CA THR A 913 -14.13 -41.93 7.37
C THR A 913 -13.22 -42.19 6.19
N SER A 914 -12.15 -42.96 6.39
CA SER A 914 -11.25 -43.35 5.31
C SER A 914 -11.91 -44.21 4.23
N GLN A 915 -13.13 -44.73 4.45
CA GLN A 915 -13.88 -45.49 3.44
C GLN A 915 -14.60 -44.58 2.45
N ASP A 916 -14.86 -43.32 2.84
CA ASP A 916 -15.51 -42.32 1.98
C ASP A 916 -14.57 -41.74 0.94
N PHE A 917 -13.28 -42.11 0.96
CA PHE A 917 -12.26 -41.54 0.09
C PHE A 917 -11.43 -42.61 -0.61
N HIS A 918 -11.28 -42.43 -1.91
CA HIS A 918 -10.38 -43.22 -2.75
C HIS A 918 -9.31 -42.31 -3.38
N PHE A 919 -8.06 -42.76 -3.37
CA PHE A 919 -6.94 -41.99 -3.91
C PHE A 919 -6.38 -42.74 -5.11
N ALA A 920 -6.71 -42.27 -6.30
CA ALA A 920 -6.41 -42.92 -7.57
C ALA A 920 -5.20 -42.31 -8.27
#